data_AF-A0A834EC59-F1
#
_entry.id   AF-A0A834EC59-F1
#
_cell.length_a   1.000
_cell.length_b   1.000
_cell.length_c   1.000
_cell.angle_alpha   90.00
_cell.angle_beta   90.00
_cell.angle_gamma   90.00
#
_symmetry.space_group_name_H-M   'P 1'
#
loop_
_entity.id
_entity.type
_entity.pdbx_description
1 polymer ?
#
loop_
_entity_poly.entity_id
_entity_poly.type
_entity_poly.pdbx_seq_one_letter_code
_entity_poly.pdbx_strand_id
1 'polypeptide(L)'
;MHRGWLARRLSYVLFVQERDVHKGMFATNVTENVLNSSRVQDAIAQVAAELNPDGSAQQQSKAINKVRKKARRILQEMVATVSPAMIRLTGWVLLKLFNSFFWNIQIHKGQLEMVKAATETNLPLLFLPVHRSHIDYLLLTFVLFCHNIKAPYIASGNNLNIPIFSTLIHKLGGFFIRRRMDETPDGRKDVLYRALLHGHVVELLRQQQFLEIFLEGTRSRSGKTSCARAGLLSVVVDTVRTNTIPDILVIPVGISYDRIIEGHYNGEQLGKPKKNESLWSIARGVIRMLRKNYGCVRVDFAQPFSLKEYLESQSQKPASAPLSLEQALLPAILPSRPSDAADEGADTSTNESGNADEESLRRRLIANLAEHILFTASKSCAIMSTHIVACLLLYRHRQGVDLSTLVEDFFVMKEEVLARDFDLGFSGNSEDVVIHAIQLLGNCVTITHTSRNDEFFITPSTTVPCVFELNFYSNGVLHVFLLEAIVACSLYAVQNKRGAGGPAGGPAGGPAGGSPSLISQEQLVRKAASLCYLLSNEGTIALPCQTFYQICHEAVGRFIQYGILTVAEQDDQEDISPGLAEQQWDKKLPERLSWRSDEEDEDSDFGEEQRDCYLKVSQSKEHQQFIAFLQRLLGPLLEAYSSAAVFIHNFCGPVPEPEYLQTVHRYLITRAERSIAVYAESATYCLVKNALKMFKDIGVFKETKQKRVSILELSSTFLPQCNRQRLLEYLLSFVVL
;
A
#
# COMPACT_ATOMS: atom_id res chain seq x y z
N MET A 1 -40.26 20.93 -24.21
CA MET A 1 -38.82 20.67 -23.96
C MET A 1 -38.12 21.70 -23.08
N HIS A 2 -38.35 23.02 -23.20
CA HIS A 2 -37.62 24.04 -22.41
C HIS A 2 -37.85 24.04 -20.89
N ARG A 3 -39.05 23.64 -20.41
CA ARG A 3 -39.35 23.58 -18.95
C ARG A 3 -38.46 22.59 -18.19
N GLY A 4 -38.19 21.42 -18.75
CA GLY A 4 -37.33 20.40 -18.12
C GLY A 4 -35.85 20.79 -18.09
N TRP A 5 -35.37 21.49 -19.11
CA TRP A 5 -33.99 21.99 -19.18
C TRP A 5 -33.73 23.10 -18.16
N LEU A 6 -34.67 24.04 -18.04
CA LEU A 6 -34.58 25.13 -17.07
C LEU A 6 -34.68 24.58 -15.64
N ALA A 7 -35.63 23.68 -15.38
CA ALA A 7 -35.80 23.04 -14.08
C ALA A 7 -34.52 22.34 -13.62
N ARG A 8 -33.91 21.47 -14.46
CA ARG A 8 -32.65 20.79 -14.10
C ARG A 8 -31.51 21.76 -13.80
N ARG A 9 -31.37 22.83 -14.57
CA ARG A 9 -30.31 23.83 -14.35
C ARG A 9 -30.54 24.64 -13.07
N LEU A 10 -31.78 25.02 -12.81
CA LEU A 10 -32.17 25.72 -11.58
C LEU A 10 -31.98 24.82 -10.36
N SER A 11 -32.34 23.54 -10.43
CA SER A 11 -32.12 22.59 -9.34
C SER A 11 -30.64 22.48 -8.95
N TYR A 12 -29.72 22.45 -9.92
CA TYR A 12 -28.28 22.44 -9.61
C TYR A 12 -27.80 23.72 -8.94
N VAL A 13 -28.32 24.87 -9.36
CA VAL A 13 -27.97 26.16 -8.75
C VAL A 13 -28.51 26.26 -7.33
N LEU A 14 -29.78 25.90 -7.12
CA LEU A 14 -30.42 25.88 -5.81
C LEU A 14 -29.71 24.92 -4.86
N PHE A 15 -29.43 23.69 -5.29
CA PHE A 15 -28.71 22.70 -4.49
C PHE A 15 -27.37 23.23 -3.96
N VAL A 16 -26.60 23.89 -4.83
CA VAL A 16 -25.29 24.47 -4.50
C VAL A 16 -25.41 25.72 -3.63
N GLN A 17 -26.46 26.53 -3.82
CA GLN A 17 -26.73 27.71 -2.99
C GLN A 17 -27.16 27.33 -1.58
N GLU A 18 -27.92 26.24 -1.43
CA GLU A 18 -28.34 25.68 -0.14
C GLU A 18 -27.19 25.03 0.66
N ARG A 19 -26.03 24.79 0.04
CA ARG A 19 -24.89 24.23 0.78
C ARG A 19 -24.34 25.25 1.78
N ASP A 20 -24.08 24.76 2.99
CA ASP A 20 -23.53 25.56 4.07
C ASP A 20 -22.04 25.83 3.86
N VAL A 21 -21.75 26.95 3.18
CA VAL A 21 -20.38 27.40 2.90
C VAL A 21 -20.29 28.89 3.16
N HIS A 22 -19.79 29.27 4.33
CA HIS A 22 -19.59 30.69 4.67
C HIS A 22 -18.13 30.98 5.04
N LYS A 23 -17.75 32.26 4.93
CA LYS A 23 -16.37 32.70 5.13
C LYS A 23 -15.81 32.31 6.51
N GLY A 24 -16.65 32.33 7.55
CA GLY A 24 -16.27 31.96 8.92
C GLY A 24 -15.89 30.49 9.13
N MET A 25 -16.15 29.60 8.17
CA MET A 25 -15.74 28.18 8.31
C MET A 25 -14.23 28.01 8.12
N PHE A 26 -13.60 28.91 7.36
CA PHE A 26 -12.23 28.75 6.88
C PHE A 26 -11.24 29.56 7.70
N ALA A 27 -9.98 29.11 7.67
CA ALA A 27 -8.93 29.74 8.46
C ALA A 27 -8.69 31.21 8.06
N THR A 28 -8.41 32.04 9.06
CA THR A 28 -8.13 33.47 8.89
C THR A 28 -6.76 33.84 9.46
N ASN A 29 -6.13 34.87 8.89
CA ASN A 29 -4.84 35.42 9.36
C ASN A 29 -3.68 34.40 9.51
N VAL A 30 -3.77 33.26 8.82
CA VAL A 30 -2.79 32.16 8.91
C VAL A 30 -1.35 32.65 8.70
N THR A 31 -1.11 33.47 7.67
CA THR A 31 0.24 33.96 7.37
C THR A 31 0.85 34.77 8.51
N GLU A 32 0.08 35.66 9.14
CA GLU A 32 0.59 36.48 10.26
C GLU A 32 0.79 35.65 11.52
N ASN A 33 -0.17 34.77 11.84
CA ASN A 33 -0.09 33.89 13.00
C ASN A 33 1.14 32.96 12.92
N VAL A 34 1.41 32.40 11.74
CA VAL A 34 2.59 31.55 11.51
C VAL A 34 3.89 32.36 11.63
N LEU A 35 3.95 33.59 11.11
CA LEU A 35 5.14 34.45 11.24
C LEU A 35 5.41 34.92 12.68
N ASN A 36 4.42 34.81 13.56
CA ASN A 36 4.52 35.18 14.97
C ASN A 36 4.72 33.96 15.89
N SER A 37 4.72 32.74 15.35
CA SER A 37 5.07 31.52 16.08
C SER A 37 6.52 31.57 16.56
N SER A 38 6.77 31.18 17.82
CA SER A 38 8.13 31.07 18.40
C SER A 38 9.08 30.27 17.51
N ARG A 39 8.70 29.05 17.15
CA ARG A 39 9.49 28.16 16.26
C ARG A 39 9.89 28.82 14.93
N VAL A 40 9.04 29.67 14.36
CA VAL A 40 9.31 30.37 13.10
C VAL A 40 10.22 31.56 13.34
N GLN A 41 10.03 32.30 14.44
CA GLN A 41 10.91 33.39 14.84
C GLN A 41 12.33 32.88 15.13
N ASP A 42 12.46 31.74 15.81
CA ASP A 42 13.74 31.08 16.08
C ASP A 42 14.45 30.65 14.80
N ALA A 43 13.71 30.02 13.87
CA ALA A 43 14.25 29.64 12.56
C ALA A 43 14.66 30.85 11.72
N ILE A 44 13.91 31.95 11.79
CA ILE A 44 14.28 33.22 11.13
C ILE A 44 15.57 33.77 11.73
N ALA A 45 15.70 33.77 13.06
CA ALA A 45 16.89 34.24 13.75
C ALA A 45 18.13 33.38 13.43
N GLN A 46 17.98 32.05 13.44
CA GLN A 46 19.03 31.11 13.08
C GLN A 46 19.55 31.35 11.66
N VAL A 47 18.64 31.38 10.67
CA VAL A 47 19.03 31.58 9.27
C VAL A 47 19.58 32.99 9.04
N ALA A 48 19.11 33.99 9.79
CA ALA A 48 19.68 35.35 9.73
C ALA A 48 21.11 35.40 10.30
N ALA A 49 21.39 34.66 11.37
CA ALA A 49 22.73 34.54 11.95
C ALA A 49 23.70 33.82 11.01
N GLU A 50 23.27 32.74 10.35
CA GLU A 50 24.09 32.03 9.35
C GLU A 50 24.45 32.91 8.14
N LEU A 51 23.58 33.85 7.75
CA LEU A 51 23.83 34.78 6.66
C LEU A 51 24.83 35.89 7.01
N ASN A 52 25.00 36.21 8.31
CA ASN A 52 25.86 37.29 8.80
C ASN A 52 26.47 36.92 10.19
N PRO A 53 27.48 36.05 10.24
CA PRO A 53 28.07 35.58 11.49
C PRO A 53 28.79 36.68 12.30
N ASP A 54 29.41 37.67 11.63
CA ASP A 54 30.22 38.74 12.28
C ASP A 54 29.55 40.13 12.22
N GLY A 55 28.22 40.18 12.05
CA GLY A 55 27.49 41.41 11.79
C GLY A 55 27.24 42.28 13.04
N SER A 56 27.38 43.60 12.91
CA SER A 56 26.90 44.56 13.91
C SER A 56 25.38 44.42 14.16
N ALA A 57 24.89 44.86 15.32
CA ALA A 57 23.46 44.78 15.69
C ALA A 57 22.51 45.37 14.61
N GLN A 58 22.95 46.43 13.91
CA GLN A 58 22.21 47.02 12.80
C GLN A 58 22.17 46.13 11.55
N GLN A 59 23.25 45.41 11.24
CA GLN A 59 23.29 44.44 10.13
C GLN A 59 22.47 43.19 10.44
N GLN A 60 22.44 42.76 11.70
CA GLN A 60 21.64 41.63 12.15
C GLN A 60 20.13 41.90 12.01
N SER A 61 19.67 43.09 12.41
CA SER A 61 18.28 43.52 12.22
C SER A 61 17.88 43.57 10.73
N LYS A 62 18.79 44.04 9.85
CA LYS A 62 18.57 44.01 8.39
C LYS A 62 18.47 42.57 7.86
N ALA A 63 19.31 41.66 8.35
CA ALA A 63 19.28 40.25 7.96
C ALA A 63 17.96 39.57 8.36
N ILE A 64 17.51 39.77 9.61
CA ILE A 64 16.23 39.27 10.12
C ILE A 64 15.07 39.76 9.24
N ASN A 65 15.04 41.05 8.91
CA ASN A 65 14.01 41.61 8.04
C ASN A 65 14.02 41.00 6.62
N LYS A 66 15.20 40.74 6.06
CA LYS A 66 15.35 40.07 4.76
C LYS A 66 14.81 38.64 4.81
N VAL A 67 15.14 37.88 5.87
CA VAL A 67 14.67 36.51 6.07
C VAL A 67 13.16 36.48 6.35
N ARG A 68 12.63 37.41 7.15
CA ARG A 68 11.18 37.54 7.39
C ARG A 68 10.40 37.84 6.10
N LYS A 69 10.93 38.71 5.22
CA LYS A 69 10.35 38.93 3.88
C LYS A 69 10.38 37.66 3.02
N LYS A 70 11.48 36.90 3.06
CA LYS A 70 11.58 35.59 2.38
C LYS A 70 10.56 34.60 2.93
N ALA A 71 10.41 34.50 4.25
CA ALA A 71 9.43 33.64 4.91
C ALA A 71 7.99 34.00 4.51
N ARG A 72 7.66 35.29 4.48
CA ARG A 72 6.35 35.78 4.02
C ARG A 72 6.06 35.38 2.59
N ARG A 73 7.03 35.50 1.67
CA ARG A 73 6.87 35.06 0.27
C ARG A 73 6.62 33.56 0.17
N ILE A 74 7.37 32.74 0.92
CA ILE A 74 7.17 31.29 0.96
C ILE A 74 5.76 30.96 1.47
N LEU A 75 5.28 31.64 2.52
CA LEU A 75 3.92 31.45 3.04
C LEU A 75 2.85 31.91 2.06
N GLN A 76 3.05 32.99 1.31
CA GLN A 76 2.10 33.43 0.29
C GLN A 76 1.95 32.42 -0.86
N GLU A 77 3.04 31.71 -1.20
CA GLU A 77 3.02 30.62 -2.17
C GLU A 77 2.44 29.31 -1.60
N MET A 78 2.49 29.12 -0.28
CA MET A 78 2.03 27.90 0.40
C MET A 78 0.55 27.98 0.79
N VAL A 79 0.16 29.02 1.53
CA VAL A 79 -1.11 29.14 2.24
C VAL A 79 -2.29 29.26 1.27
N ALA A 80 -3.34 28.48 1.52
CA ALA A 80 -4.59 28.55 0.75
C ALA A 80 -5.37 29.85 1.04
N THR A 81 -5.98 30.45 0.02
CA THR A 81 -6.83 31.65 0.15
C THR A 81 -8.27 31.31 -0.21
N VAL A 82 -8.93 30.56 0.69
CA VAL A 82 -10.22 29.94 0.42
C VAL A 82 -11.30 30.96 0.05
N SER A 83 -12.05 30.67 -1.02
CA SER A 83 -13.17 31.48 -1.48
C SER A 83 -14.47 30.68 -1.46
N PRO A 84 -15.45 31.01 -0.59
CA PRO A 84 -16.76 30.37 -0.56
C PRO A 84 -17.49 30.38 -1.91
N ALA A 85 -17.35 31.47 -2.67
CA ALA A 85 -17.95 31.59 -4.00
C ALA A 85 -17.30 30.62 -4.99
N MET A 86 -15.97 30.44 -4.91
CA MET A 86 -15.26 29.49 -5.77
C MET A 86 -15.58 28.05 -5.39
N ILE A 87 -15.71 27.73 -4.10
CA ILE A 87 -16.15 26.40 -3.65
C ILE A 87 -17.52 26.06 -4.24
N ARG A 88 -18.49 26.98 -4.12
CA ARG A 88 -19.83 26.77 -4.72
C ARG A 88 -19.77 26.60 -6.22
N LEU A 89 -19.03 27.46 -6.92
CA LEU A 89 -18.86 27.36 -8.38
C LEU A 89 -18.27 26.01 -8.78
N THR A 90 -17.20 25.59 -8.11
CA THR A 90 -16.56 24.30 -8.36
C THR A 90 -17.49 23.14 -8.03
N GLY A 91 -18.22 23.18 -6.92
CA GLY A 91 -19.23 22.17 -6.58
C GLY A 91 -20.29 22.02 -7.67
N TRP A 92 -20.78 23.13 -8.22
CA TRP A 92 -21.70 23.13 -9.37
C TRP A 92 -21.07 22.54 -10.64
N VAL A 93 -19.81 22.87 -10.93
CA VAL A 93 -19.08 22.32 -12.07
C VAL A 93 -18.87 20.81 -11.90
N LEU A 94 -18.38 20.37 -10.75
CA LEU A 94 -18.12 18.95 -10.45
C LEU A 94 -19.40 18.12 -10.50
N LEU A 95 -20.51 18.64 -9.97
CA LEU A 95 -21.81 17.98 -10.07
C LEU A 95 -22.24 17.72 -11.52
N LYS A 96 -21.89 18.61 -12.45
CA LYS A 96 -22.14 18.39 -13.88
C LYS A 96 -21.13 17.47 -14.53
N LEU A 97 -19.85 17.63 -14.20
CA LEU A 97 -18.77 16.84 -14.77
C LEU A 97 -18.93 15.37 -14.38
N PHE A 98 -19.11 15.08 -13.08
CA PHE A 98 -19.21 13.70 -12.60
C PHE A 98 -20.44 12.99 -13.14
N ASN A 99 -21.61 13.65 -13.18
CA ASN A 99 -22.81 13.11 -13.83
C ASN A 99 -22.66 12.90 -15.35
N SER A 100 -21.61 13.43 -15.99
CA SER A 100 -21.37 13.25 -17.42
C SER A 100 -20.55 12.01 -17.76
N PHE A 101 -19.74 11.48 -16.83
CA PHE A 101 -18.80 10.39 -17.13
C PHE A 101 -18.76 9.27 -16.09
N PHE A 102 -19.29 9.49 -14.88
CA PHE A 102 -19.61 8.42 -13.93
C PHE A 102 -21.09 8.07 -14.05
N TRP A 103 -21.39 6.78 -13.91
CA TRP A 103 -22.76 6.29 -13.78
C TRP A 103 -23.33 6.65 -12.41
N ASN A 104 -22.55 6.40 -11.36
CA ASN A 104 -22.94 6.71 -9.98
C ASN A 104 -21.71 6.95 -9.09
N ILE A 105 -21.89 7.79 -8.07
CA ILE A 105 -20.97 7.95 -6.94
C ILE A 105 -21.65 7.34 -5.73
N GLN A 106 -21.15 6.20 -5.27
CA GLN A 106 -21.72 5.44 -4.16
C GLN A 106 -21.00 5.80 -2.85
N ILE A 107 -21.78 6.04 -1.80
CA ILE A 107 -21.29 6.32 -0.45
C ILE A 107 -22.20 5.58 0.52
N HIS A 108 -21.62 4.89 1.48
CA HIS A 108 -22.41 4.20 2.51
C HIS A 108 -23.01 5.23 3.49
N LYS A 109 -24.34 5.22 3.65
CA LYS A 109 -25.06 6.19 4.47
C LYS A 109 -24.60 6.18 5.93
N GLY A 110 -24.44 5.00 6.54
CA GLY A 110 -23.99 4.87 7.92
C GLY A 110 -22.56 5.37 8.14
N GLN A 111 -21.69 5.22 7.14
CA GLN A 111 -20.32 5.73 7.23
C GLN A 111 -20.31 7.27 7.19
N LEU A 112 -21.19 7.86 6.38
CA LEU A 112 -21.35 9.31 6.33
C LEU A 112 -21.93 9.88 7.63
N GLU A 113 -22.93 9.22 8.22
CA GLU A 113 -23.51 9.61 9.52
C GLU A 113 -22.45 9.56 10.62
N MET A 114 -21.58 8.55 10.61
CA MET A 114 -20.42 8.45 11.50
C MET A 114 -19.44 9.62 11.32
N VAL A 115 -19.13 10.02 10.08
CA VAL A 115 -18.28 11.22 9.83
C VAL A 115 -18.96 12.50 10.33
N LYS A 116 -20.28 12.63 10.17
CA LYS A 116 -21.03 13.77 10.72
C LYS A 116 -20.99 13.82 12.24
N ALA A 117 -21.20 12.69 12.91
CA ALA A 117 -21.04 12.60 14.36
C ALA A 117 -19.63 13.01 14.81
N ALA A 118 -18.60 12.63 14.06
CA ALA A 118 -17.22 13.08 14.32
C ALA A 118 -17.08 14.62 14.20
N THR A 119 -17.78 15.27 13.26
CA THR A 119 -17.75 16.74 13.14
C THR A 119 -18.37 17.47 14.34
N GLU A 120 -19.34 16.85 15.02
CA GLU A 120 -20.03 17.42 16.19
C GLU A 120 -19.14 17.49 17.45
N THR A 121 -18.05 16.71 17.48
CA THR A 121 -17.07 16.72 18.58
C THR A 121 -16.23 18.00 18.64
N ASN A 122 -16.29 18.86 17.62
CA ASN A 122 -15.47 20.08 17.47
C ASN A 122 -13.94 19.84 17.52
N LEU A 123 -13.50 18.60 17.25
CA LEU A 123 -12.09 18.27 17.05
C LEU A 123 -11.69 18.45 15.58
N PRO A 124 -10.41 18.75 15.28
CA PRO A 124 -9.90 18.69 13.92
C PRO A 124 -10.03 17.27 13.36
N LEU A 125 -10.52 17.14 12.13
CA LEU A 125 -10.59 15.88 11.40
C LEU A 125 -9.42 15.77 10.41
N LEU A 126 -8.78 14.61 10.40
CA LEU A 126 -7.71 14.28 9.45
C LEU A 126 -8.15 13.14 8.52
N PHE A 127 -8.48 13.48 7.28
CA PHE A 127 -8.82 12.54 6.23
C PHE A 127 -7.57 11.99 5.55
N LEU A 128 -7.45 10.66 5.51
CA LEU A 128 -6.28 9.96 4.97
C LEU A 128 -6.72 8.96 3.89
N PRO A 129 -6.97 9.44 2.66
CA PRO A 129 -7.38 8.59 1.55
C PRO A 129 -6.23 7.79 0.92
N VAL A 130 -6.56 6.62 0.38
CA VAL A 130 -5.73 5.95 -0.64
C VAL A 130 -5.67 6.81 -1.92
N HIS A 131 -4.55 6.79 -2.64
CA HIS A 131 -4.38 7.61 -3.84
C HIS A 131 -4.33 6.77 -5.11
N ARG A 132 -5.45 6.66 -5.82
CA ARG A 132 -5.55 5.91 -7.08
C ARG A 132 -5.63 6.82 -8.32
N SER A 133 -6.17 8.04 -8.21
CA SER A 133 -6.38 8.93 -9.34
C SER A 133 -6.19 10.42 -9.01
N HIS A 134 -5.90 11.27 -10.02
CA HIS A 134 -5.89 12.72 -9.81
C HIS A 134 -7.27 13.30 -9.49
N ILE A 135 -8.35 12.53 -9.61
CA ILE A 135 -9.66 13.01 -9.20
C ILE A 135 -9.95 12.79 -7.71
N ASP A 136 -9.17 11.98 -6.99
CA ASP A 136 -9.46 11.58 -5.60
C ASP A 136 -9.69 12.77 -4.67
N TYR A 137 -8.82 13.78 -4.73
CA TYR A 137 -8.95 14.98 -3.89
C TYR A 137 -10.15 15.85 -4.26
N LEU A 138 -10.53 15.88 -5.54
CA LEU A 138 -11.75 16.56 -5.98
C LEU A 138 -12.99 15.77 -5.56
N LEU A 139 -12.93 14.44 -5.65
CA LEU A 139 -14.02 13.54 -5.32
C LEU A 139 -14.34 13.59 -3.83
N LEU A 140 -13.34 13.43 -2.96
CA LEU A 140 -13.55 13.48 -1.52
C LEU A 140 -14.10 14.85 -1.08
N THR A 141 -13.48 15.94 -1.56
CA THR A 141 -13.97 17.30 -1.28
C THR A 141 -15.40 17.52 -1.79
N PHE A 142 -15.74 16.99 -2.96
CA PHE A 142 -17.08 17.07 -3.53
C PHE A 142 -18.11 16.30 -2.71
N VAL A 143 -17.78 15.08 -2.29
CA VAL A 143 -18.64 14.25 -1.43
C VAL A 143 -18.95 14.97 -0.12
N LEU A 144 -17.92 15.50 0.55
CA LEU A 144 -18.10 16.26 1.79
C LEU A 144 -18.96 17.51 1.57
N PHE A 145 -18.70 18.26 0.49
CA PHE A 145 -19.49 19.44 0.10
C PHE A 145 -20.97 19.11 -0.14
N CYS A 146 -21.27 18.01 -0.85
CA CYS A 146 -22.64 17.56 -1.09
C CYS A 146 -23.41 17.27 0.21
N HIS A 147 -22.70 16.86 1.27
CA HIS A 147 -23.29 16.46 2.55
C HIS A 147 -23.20 17.52 3.66
N ASN A 148 -22.90 18.78 3.32
CA ASN A 148 -22.72 19.90 4.27
C ASN A 148 -21.61 19.63 5.31
N ILE A 149 -20.61 18.85 4.95
CA ILE A 149 -19.41 18.67 5.75
C ILE A 149 -18.37 19.67 5.24
N LYS A 150 -17.72 20.36 6.18
CA LYS A 150 -16.67 21.34 5.88
C LYS A 150 -15.57 20.71 5.00
N ALA A 151 -15.21 21.41 3.92
CA ALA A 151 -14.16 20.95 3.01
C ALA A 151 -12.78 20.98 3.69
N PRO A 152 -11.94 19.94 3.51
CA PRO A 152 -10.61 19.88 4.09
C PRO A 152 -9.59 20.73 3.33
N TYR A 153 -8.51 21.10 4.00
CA TYR A 153 -7.32 21.68 3.37
C TYR A 153 -6.44 20.56 2.82
N ILE A 154 -6.12 20.65 1.53
CA ILE A 154 -5.49 19.54 0.79
C ILE A 154 -4.00 19.80 0.64
N ALA A 155 -3.19 18.87 1.14
CA ALA A 155 -1.73 18.88 0.94
C ALA A 155 -1.37 18.53 -0.52
N SER A 156 -0.96 19.51 -1.31
CA SER A 156 -0.67 19.35 -2.75
C SER A 156 0.82 19.46 -3.07
N GLY A 157 1.35 18.57 -3.91
CA GLY A 157 2.73 18.68 -4.37
C GLY A 157 2.94 19.86 -5.34
N ASN A 158 4.07 20.56 -5.23
CA ASN A 158 4.41 21.71 -6.08
C ASN A 158 4.46 21.43 -7.60
N ASN A 159 4.49 20.16 -8.03
CA ASN A 159 4.42 19.78 -9.46
C ASN A 159 3.08 20.12 -10.12
N LEU A 160 2.05 20.45 -9.33
CA LEU A 160 0.74 20.90 -9.80
C LEU A 160 0.61 22.43 -9.86
N ASN A 161 1.69 23.18 -9.58
CA ASN A 161 1.66 24.64 -9.58
C ASN A 161 1.75 25.20 -11.01
N ILE A 162 0.63 25.13 -11.74
CA ILE A 162 0.43 25.77 -13.04
C ILE A 162 -0.43 27.02 -12.83
N PRO A 163 -0.07 28.23 -13.31
CA PRO A 163 -0.63 29.51 -12.83
C PRO A 163 -2.16 29.63 -12.68
N ILE A 164 -2.92 29.10 -13.66
CA ILE A 164 -4.40 29.11 -13.60
C ILE A 164 -4.91 28.10 -12.58
N PHE A 165 -4.34 26.90 -12.61
CA PHE A 165 -4.75 25.78 -11.77
C PHE A 165 -4.33 25.98 -10.32
N SER A 166 -3.18 26.59 -10.07
CA SER A 166 -2.69 26.92 -8.74
C SER A 166 -3.56 27.95 -8.05
N THR A 167 -4.00 28.98 -8.77
CA THR A 167 -4.97 29.95 -8.26
C THR A 167 -6.26 29.25 -7.83
N LEU A 168 -6.79 28.35 -8.65
CA LEU A 168 -8.00 27.58 -8.33
C LEU A 168 -7.78 26.68 -7.10
N ILE A 169 -6.68 25.92 -7.05
CA ILE A 169 -6.32 25.05 -5.91
C ILE A 169 -6.28 25.86 -4.61
N HIS A 170 -5.60 27.01 -4.60
CA HIS A 170 -5.57 27.89 -3.42
C HIS A 170 -6.95 28.39 -3.01
N LYS A 171 -7.82 28.70 -3.97
CA LYS A 171 -9.20 29.13 -3.68
C LYS A 171 -10.08 28.02 -3.12
N LEU A 172 -9.71 26.76 -3.34
CA LEU A 172 -10.45 25.58 -2.89
C LEU A 172 -9.91 24.96 -1.60
N GLY A 173 -8.82 25.50 -1.01
CA GLY A 173 -8.23 24.98 0.22
C GLY A 173 -6.97 24.16 0.04
N GLY A 174 -6.48 23.99 -1.19
CA GLY A 174 -5.19 23.32 -1.42
C GLY A 174 -4.00 24.21 -1.08
N PHE A 175 -3.02 23.64 -0.40
CA PHE A 175 -1.76 24.30 -0.07
C PHE A 175 -0.58 23.52 -0.66
N PHE A 176 0.42 24.22 -1.17
CA PHE A 176 1.53 23.59 -1.90
C PHE A 176 2.70 23.23 -0.99
N ILE A 177 3.16 21.98 -1.10
CA ILE A 177 4.32 21.44 -0.40
C ILE A 177 5.41 21.08 -1.42
N ARG A 178 6.66 21.41 -1.08
CA ARG A 178 7.85 20.98 -1.82
C ARG A 178 8.07 19.48 -1.68
N ARG A 179 8.36 18.81 -2.80
CA ARG A 179 8.55 17.34 -2.85
C ARG A 179 9.78 16.85 -2.07
N ARG A 180 10.81 17.69 -1.95
CA ARG A 180 11.97 17.47 -1.08
C ARG A 180 11.93 18.51 0.03
N MET A 181 11.61 18.06 1.25
CA MET A 181 11.50 18.92 2.42
C MET A 181 12.87 19.24 3.05
N ASP A 182 13.91 18.50 2.66
CA ASP A 182 15.18 18.41 3.40
C ASP A 182 16.40 19.02 2.71
N GLU A 183 16.29 19.56 1.50
CA GLU A 183 17.49 19.97 0.75
C GLU A 183 17.29 21.34 0.06
N THR A 184 18.09 22.32 0.46
CA THR A 184 18.42 23.48 -0.37
C THR A 184 19.18 23.02 -1.63
N PRO A 185 19.30 23.84 -2.70
CA PRO A 185 20.13 23.51 -3.87
C PRO A 185 21.56 23.03 -3.50
N ASP A 186 22.05 23.53 -2.38
CA ASP A 186 23.37 23.28 -1.79
C ASP A 186 23.44 22.01 -0.90
N GLY A 187 22.33 21.27 -0.74
CA GLY A 187 22.28 20.01 0.01
C GLY A 187 22.17 20.15 1.53
N ARG A 188 21.83 21.34 2.06
CA ARG A 188 21.58 21.55 3.50
C ARG A 188 20.08 21.48 3.83
N LYS A 189 19.75 21.13 5.09
CA LYS A 189 18.36 21.13 5.59
C LYS A 189 17.76 22.54 5.53
N ASP A 190 16.65 22.72 4.82
CA ASP A 190 15.92 24.00 4.77
C ASP A 190 15.12 24.20 6.08
N VAL A 191 15.82 24.61 7.14
CA VAL A 191 15.27 24.82 8.49
C VAL A 191 14.10 25.80 8.46
N LEU A 192 14.21 26.88 7.69
CA LEU A 192 13.16 27.89 7.55
C LEU A 192 11.89 27.30 6.95
N TYR A 193 12.00 26.59 5.82
CA TYR A 193 10.83 26.00 5.18
C TYR A 193 10.14 24.97 6.08
N ARG A 194 10.90 24.13 6.79
CA ARG A 194 10.37 23.15 7.74
C ARG A 194 9.63 23.82 8.89
N ALA A 195 10.18 24.91 9.45
CA ALA A 195 9.52 25.68 10.51
C ALA A 195 8.22 26.32 10.02
N LEU A 196 8.21 26.89 8.80
CA LEU A 196 7.02 27.51 8.21
C LEU A 196 5.92 26.49 7.91
N LEU A 197 6.26 25.33 7.32
CA LEU A 197 5.30 24.27 7.06
C LEU A 197 4.71 23.71 8.36
N HIS A 198 5.56 23.47 9.37
CA HIS A 198 5.12 23.04 10.69
C HIS A 198 4.16 24.07 11.31
N GLY A 199 4.55 25.34 11.35
CA GLY A 199 3.71 26.41 11.88
C GLY A 199 2.37 26.52 11.13
N HIS A 200 2.37 26.36 9.81
CA HIS A 200 1.15 26.38 9.01
C HIS A 200 0.17 25.27 9.37
N VAL A 201 0.63 24.02 9.45
CA VAL A 201 -0.22 22.87 9.81
C VAL A 201 -0.76 23.02 11.23
N VAL A 202 0.10 23.40 12.20
CA VAL A 202 -0.33 23.69 13.58
C VAL A 202 -1.41 24.77 13.61
N GLU A 203 -1.26 25.84 12.84
CA GLU A 203 -2.22 26.94 12.82
C GLU A 203 -3.58 26.51 12.23
N LEU A 204 -3.57 25.67 11.19
CA LEU A 204 -4.81 25.09 10.65
C LEU A 204 -5.52 24.21 11.70
N LEU A 205 -4.77 23.37 12.40
CA LEU A 205 -5.30 22.50 13.46
C LEU A 205 -5.84 23.31 14.65
N ARG A 206 -5.15 24.39 15.06
CA ARG A 206 -5.62 25.31 16.12
C ARG A 206 -6.95 25.96 15.77
N GLN A 207 -7.15 26.30 14.50
CA GLN A 207 -8.41 26.85 14.00
C GLN A 207 -9.44 25.77 13.66
N GLN A 208 -9.29 24.53 14.16
CA GLN A 208 -10.20 23.40 13.95
C GLN A 208 -10.54 23.17 12.47
N GLN A 209 -9.53 23.31 11.61
CA GLN A 209 -9.68 23.02 10.18
C GLN A 209 -9.45 21.53 9.92
N PHE A 210 -10.17 20.99 8.93
CA PHE A 210 -9.99 19.62 8.50
C PHE A 210 -8.83 19.55 7.51
N LEU A 211 -8.09 18.45 7.53
CA LEU A 211 -6.93 18.24 6.66
C LEU A 211 -7.13 16.98 5.82
N GLU A 212 -6.63 17.01 4.58
CA GLU A 212 -6.54 15.85 3.69
C GLU A 212 -5.08 15.61 3.32
N ILE A 213 -4.58 14.41 3.62
CA ILE A 213 -3.17 14.03 3.36
C ILE A 213 -3.12 12.65 2.70
N PHE A 214 -2.49 12.58 1.53
CA PHE A 214 -2.16 11.31 0.87
C PHE A 214 -0.85 10.76 1.40
N LEU A 215 -0.91 9.75 2.27
CA LEU A 215 0.28 9.16 2.90
C LEU A 215 1.23 8.51 1.89
N GLU A 216 0.73 7.98 0.77
CA GLU A 216 1.55 7.39 -0.30
C GLU A 216 2.47 8.42 -0.98
N GLY A 217 2.08 9.70 -0.97
CA GLY A 217 2.77 10.82 -1.62
C GLY A 217 2.73 10.84 -3.15
N THR A 218 2.30 9.75 -3.80
CA THR A 218 2.02 9.64 -5.24
C THR A 218 0.89 8.67 -5.48
N ARG A 219 0.15 8.84 -6.58
CA ARG A 219 -0.86 7.88 -7.05
C ARG A 219 -0.25 6.49 -7.26
N SER A 220 -1.01 5.46 -6.92
CA SER A 220 -0.70 4.09 -7.26
C SER A 220 -0.66 3.91 -8.78
N ARG A 221 0.35 3.17 -9.24
CA ARG A 221 0.57 2.83 -10.65
C ARG A 221 0.31 1.36 -10.94
N SER A 222 0.21 0.54 -9.89
CA SER A 222 -0.04 -0.90 -9.98
C SER A 222 -1.44 -1.28 -9.51
N GLY A 223 -2.19 -0.36 -8.90
CA GLY A 223 -3.46 -0.65 -8.23
C GLY A 223 -3.27 -1.07 -6.77
N LYS A 224 -2.03 -1.35 -6.35
CA LYS A 224 -1.67 -1.65 -4.95
C LYS A 224 -1.35 -0.37 -4.17
N THR A 225 -1.63 -0.37 -2.87
CA THR A 225 -1.28 0.71 -1.95
C THR A 225 0.24 0.79 -1.76
N SER A 226 0.83 1.96 -1.94
CA SER A 226 2.28 2.16 -1.81
C SER A 226 2.72 2.36 -0.35
N CYS A 227 4.01 2.20 -0.05
CA CYS A 227 4.55 2.51 1.29
C CYS A 227 4.30 3.97 1.69
N ALA A 228 3.98 4.19 2.97
CA ALA A 228 3.71 5.51 3.51
C ALA A 228 4.94 6.44 3.53
N ARG A 229 4.67 7.75 3.41
CA ARG A 229 5.60 8.85 3.63
C ARG A 229 5.12 9.69 4.81
N ALA A 230 5.68 9.41 5.97
CA ALA A 230 5.30 9.95 7.27
C ALA A 230 5.53 11.47 7.47
N GLY A 231 6.10 12.21 6.52
CA GLY A 231 6.67 13.54 6.81
C GLY A 231 5.66 14.63 7.22
N LEU A 232 4.43 14.61 6.69
CA LEU A 232 3.38 15.55 7.14
C LEU A 232 2.62 15.00 8.35
N LEU A 233 2.46 13.67 8.40
CA LEU A 233 1.87 12.97 9.55
C LEU A 233 2.69 13.18 10.83
N SER A 234 4.02 13.25 10.72
CA SER A 234 4.89 13.52 11.87
C SER A 234 4.58 14.86 12.51
N VAL A 235 4.28 15.89 11.71
CA VAL A 235 3.90 17.22 12.24
C VAL A 235 2.61 17.11 13.04
N VAL A 236 1.61 16.39 12.53
CA VAL A 236 0.33 16.17 13.21
C VAL A 236 0.54 15.43 14.53
N VAL A 237 1.29 14.32 14.51
CA VAL A 237 1.61 13.54 15.72
C VAL A 237 2.33 14.39 16.77
N ASP A 238 3.33 15.17 16.35
CA ASP A 238 4.07 16.05 17.24
C ASP A 238 3.15 17.11 17.88
N THR A 239 2.10 17.59 17.20
CA THR A 239 1.14 18.56 17.78
C THR A 239 0.32 18.00 18.94
N VAL A 240 -0.10 16.73 18.85
CA VAL A 240 -0.87 16.05 19.91
C VAL A 240 0.05 15.65 21.05
N ARG A 241 1.25 15.13 20.75
CA ARG A 241 2.23 14.75 21.76
C ARG A 241 2.74 15.93 22.59
N THR A 242 2.89 17.10 21.97
CA THR A 242 3.24 18.35 22.69
C THR A 242 2.04 19.00 23.38
N ASN A 243 0.85 18.38 23.31
CA ASN A 243 -0.41 18.91 23.82
C ASN A 243 -0.73 20.32 23.29
N THR A 244 -0.25 20.65 22.08
CA THR A 244 -0.59 21.91 21.41
C THR A 244 -2.04 21.89 20.94
N ILE A 245 -2.51 20.71 20.54
CA ILE A 245 -3.89 20.40 20.17
C ILE A 245 -4.32 19.23 21.08
N PRO A 246 -5.50 19.31 21.72
CA PRO A 246 -5.90 18.29 22.69
C PRO A 246 -6.06 16.90 22.08
N ASP A 247 -6.66 16.82 20.89
CA ASP A 247 -6.81 15.58 20.13
C ASP A 247 -7.20 15.87 18.67
N ILE A 248 -7.05 14.87 17.80
CA ILE A 248 -7.38 14.90 16.37
C ILE A 248 -8.04 13.57 16.03
N LEU A 249 -9.18 13.60 15.36
CA LEU A 249 -9.83 12.38 14.86
C LEU A 249 -9.28 12.02 13.48
N VAL A 250 -8.74 10.83 13.36
CA VAL A 250 -8.17 10.29 12.12
C VAL A 250 -9.22 9.46 11.39
N ILE A 251 -9.42 9.74 10.10
CA ILE A 251 -10.41 9.07 9.26
C ILE A 251 -9.71 8.47 8.04
N PRO A 252 -9.41 7.16 8.04
CA PRO A 252 -8.95 6.45 6.84
C PRO A 252 -10.07 6.41 5.78
N VAL A 253 -9.72 6.63 4.51
CA VAL A 253 -10.71 6.69 3.42
C VAL A 253 -10.31 5.75 2.27
N GLY A 254 -11.19 4.82 1.93
CA GLY A 254 -11.10 3.97 0.77
C GLY A 254 -11.78 4.59 -0.46
N ILE A 255 -11.17 4.46 -1.63
CA ILE A 255 -11.76 4.90 -2.91
C ILE A 255 -11.57 3.81 -3.96
N SER A 256 -12.67 3.36 -4.55
CA SER A 256 -12.70 2.31 -5.57
C SER A 256 -13.39 2.78 -6.85
N TYR A 257 -12.82 2.39 -8.00
CA TYR A 257 -13.29 2.80 -9.33
C TYR A 257 -13.49 1.56 -10.20
N ASP A 258 -14.59 1.48 -10.95
CA ASP A 258 -14.68 0.47 -12.01
C ASP A 258 -13.62 0.71 -13.08
N ARG A 259 -13.43 1.97 -13.48
CA ARG A 259 -12.40 2.38 -14.43
C ARG A 259 -11.71 3.66 -14.02
N ILE A 260 -10.37 3.64 -13.95
CA ILE A 260 -9.60 4.86 -13.71
C ILE A 260 -9.61 5.74 -14.94
N ILE A 261 -9.70 7.04 -14.70
CA ILE A 261 -9.89 8.02 -15.75
C ILE A 261 -8.64 8.23 -16.60
N GLU A 262 -7.48 8.05 -15.98
CA GLU A 262 -6.19 8.47 -16.48
C GLU A 262 -5.56 7.41 -17.37
N GLY A 263 -5.30 7.73 -18.63
CA GLY A 263 -4.82 6.75 -19.63
C GLY A 263 -3.30 6.59 -19.73
N HIS A 264 -2.50 7.09 -18.77
CA HIS A 264 -1.03 7.15 -18.89
C HIS A 264 -0.28 6.17 -17.96
N TYR A 265 -0.96 5.37 -17.13
CA TYR A 265 -0.27 4.45 -16.21
C TYR A 265 0.55 3.39 -16.96
N ASN A 266 0.07 2.89 -18.12
CA ASN A 266 0.84 1.96 -18.96
C ASN A 266 2.21 2.52 -19.35
N GLY A 267 2.30 3.81 -19.67
CA GLY A 267 3.59 4.44 -19.97
C GLY A 267 4.54 4.45 -18.78
N GLU A 268 4.02 4.73 -17.58
CA GLU A 268 4.81 4.77 -16.34
C GLU A 268 5.17 3.37 -15.83
N GLN A 269 4.29 2.37 -16.00
CA GLN A 269 4.55 0.95 -15.74
C GLN A 269 5.57 0.37 -16.73
N LEU A 270 5.70 0.94 -17.93
CA LEU A 270 6.78 0.69 -18.88
C LEU A 270 8.06 1.48 -18.55
N GLY A 271 8.13 2.13 -17.39
CA GLY A 271 9.33 2.85 -16.92
C GLY A 271 9.56 4.21 -17.59
N LYS A 272 8.60 4.74 -18.37
CA LYS A 272 8.73 6.08 -18.94
C LYS A 272 8.67 7.12 -17.81
N PRO A 273 9.50 8.18 -17.87
CA PRO A 273 9.50 9.21 -16.84
C PRO A 273 8.14 9.92 -16.79
N LYS A 274 7.74 10.32 -15.58
CA LYS A 274 6.53 11.12 -15.38
C LYS A 274 6.65 12.41 -16.19
N LYS A 275 5.76 12.59 -17.18
CA LYS A 275 5.67 13.85 -17.93
C LYS A 275 4.89 14.85 -17.09
N ASN A 276 5.38 16.08 -17.00
CA ASN A 276 4.59 17.18 -16.46
C ASN A 276 3.39 17.40 -17.39
N GLU A 277 2.18 17.42 -16.83
CA GLU A 277 0.97 17.61 -17.62
C GLU A 277 0.88 19.09 -18.06
N SER A 278 0.76 19.34 -19.37
CA SER A 278 0.50 20.68 -19.88
C SER A 278 -1.00 21.00 -19.78
N LEU A 279 -1.35 22.29 -19.69
CA LEU A 279 -2.76 22.74 -19.69
C LEU A 279 -3.55 22.17 -20.88
N TRP A 280 -2.92 22.08 -22.05
CA TRP A 280 -3.51 21.48 -23.25
C TRP A 280 -3.71 19.97 -23.14
N SER A 281 -2.80 19.27 -22.45
CA SER A 281 -2.96 17.84 -22.14
C SER A 281 -4.16 17.63 -21.20
N ILE A 282 -4.31 18.47 -20.18
CA ILE A 282 -5.41 18.42 -19.22
C ILE A 282 -6.74 18.71 -19.94
N ALA A 283 -6.81 19.78 -20.74
CA ALA A 283 -8.02 20.14 -21.48
C ALA A 283 -8.46 19.03 -22.45
N ARG A 284 -7.51 18.45 -23.21
CA ARG A 284 -7.80 17.28 -24.06
C ARG A 284 -8.21 16.06 -23.24
N GLY A 285 -7.59 15.87 -22.08
CA GLY A 285 -7.97 14.86 -21.09
C GLY A 285 -9.45 15.01 -20.71
N VAL A 286 -9.86 16.18 -20.23
CA VAL A 286 -11.26 16.48 -19.84
C VAL A 286 -12.22 16.25 -21.01
N ILE A 287 -11.91 16.69 -22.23
CA ILE A 287 -12.77 16.44 -23.41
C ILE A 287 -12.91 14.94 -23.68
N ARG A 288 -11.82 14.18 -23.56
CA ARG A 288 -11.84 12.72 -23.70
C ARG A 288 -12.61 12.05 -22.56
N MET A 289 -12.51 12.58 -21.34
CA MET A 289 -13.25 12.10 -20.17
C MET A 289 -14.75 12.23 -20.38
N LEU A 290 -15.20 13.40 -20.83
CA LEU A 290 -16.63 13.67 -21.10
C LEU A 290 -17.24 12.80 -22.21
N ARG A 291 -16.42 12.11 -23.01
CA ARG A 291 -16.85 11.23 -24.09
C ARG A 291 -16.82 9.75 -23.73
N LYS A 292 -16.36 9.39 -22.53
CA LYS A 292 -16.21 8.01 -22.08
C LYS A 292 -17.04 7.77 -20.83
N ASN A 293 -17.53 6.54 -20.70
CA ASN A 293 -18.11 6.04 -19.46
C ASN A 293 -17.00 5.39 -18.62
N TYR A 294 -16.92 5.77 -17.34
CA TYR A 294 -15.96 5.22 -16.38
C TYR A 294 -16.62 4.33 -15.31
N GLY A 295 -17.91 4.03 -15.46
CA GLY A 295 -18.64 3.17 -14.55
C GLY A 295 -18.96 3.88 -13.24
N CYS A 296 -18.98 3.12 -12.14
CA CYS A 296 -19.22 3.62 -10.81
C CYS A 296 -17.91 3.95 -10.09
N VAL A 297 -18.01 4.88 -9.14
CA VAL A 297 -16.99 5.12 -8.12
C VAL A 297 -17.63 4.97 -6.75
N ARG A 298 -16.91 4.37 -5.82
CA ARG A 298 -17.35 4.17 -4.45
C ARG A 298 -16.34 4.76 -3.47
N VAL A 299 -16.84 5.53 -2.52
CA VAL A 299 -16.05 6.16 -1.45
C VAL A 299 -16.52 5.58 -0.12
N ASP A 300 -15.59 4.97 0.60
CA ASP A 300 -15.84 4.33 1.88
C ASP A 300 -15.04 5.03 2.99
N PHE A 301 -15.72 5.43 4.06
CA PHE A 301 -15.07 6.00 5.25
C PHE A 301 -14.92 4.93 6.32
N ALA A 302 -13.70 4.68 6.78
CA ALA A 302 -13.46 3.83 7.93
C ALA A 302 -13.77 4.56 9.24
N GLN A 303 -13.85 3.80 10.33
CA GLN A 303 -14.16 4.33 11.66
C GLN A 303 -13.17 5.43 12.09
N PRO A 304 -13.66 6.64 12.43
CA PRO A 304 -12.83 7.67 13.03
C PRO A 304 -12.28 7.20 14.37
N PHE A 305 -10.99 7.40 14.62
CA PHE A 305 -10.36 7.08 15.89
C PHE A 305 -9.55 8.27 16.43
N SER A 306 -9.44 8.35 17.76
CA SER A 306 -8.64 9.36 18.46
C SER A 306 -7.15 9.13 18.22
N LEU A 307 -6.45 10.15 17.73
CA LEU A 307 -5.00 10.10 17.60
C LEU A 307 -4.33 10.04 18.98
N LYS A 308 -4.85 10.76 19.96
CA LYS A 308 -4.33 10.74 21.33
C LYS A 308 -4.42 9.35 21.95
N GLU A 309 -5.60 8.73 21.88
CA GLU A 309 -5.82 7.37 22.40
C GLU A 309 -4.90 6.36 21.71
N TYR A 310 -4.75 6.46 20.37
CA TYR A 310 -3.82 5.62 19.63
C TYR A 310 -2.38 5.79 20.15
N LEU A 311 -1.89 7.01 20.33
CA LEU A 311 -0.53 7.27 20.80
C LEU A 311 -0.31 6.74 22.23
N GLU A 312 -1.27 6.95 23.13
CA GLU A 312 -1.23 6.46 24.51
C GLU A 312 -1.20 4.92 24.56
N SER A 313 -2.04 4.26 23.76
CA SER A 313 -2.09 2.79 23.69
C SER A 313 -0.78 2.16 23.16
N GLN A 314 -0.09 2.83 22.23
CA GLN A 314 1.17 2.35 21.67
C GLN A 314 2.34 2.58 22.63
N SER A 315 2.32 3.65 23.41
CA SER A 315 3.32 3.92 24.44
C SER A 315 3.32 2.88 25.57
N GLN A 316 2.19 2.21 25.81
CA GLN A 316 2.05 1.18 26.85
C GLN A 316 2.48 -0.22 26.40
N LYS A 317 2.68 -0.46 25.10
CA LYS A 317 3.10 -1.77 24.58
C LYS A 317 4.62 -1.94 24.72
N PRO A 318 5.11 -3.09 25.22
CA PRO A 318 6.54 -3.36 25.22
C PRO A 318 7.06 -3.36 23.78
N ALA A 319 8.02 -2.49 23.50
CA ALA A 319 8.59 -2.36 22.17
C ALA A 319 9.52 -3.56 21.88
N SER A 320 9.01 -4.61 21.24
CA SER A 320 9.89 -5.60 20.63
C SER A 320 10.69 -4.92 19.52
N ALA A 321 12.02 -5.07 19.53
CA ALA A 321 12.84 -4.60 18.42
C ALA A 321 12.40 -5.30 17.13
N PRO A 322 12.06 -4.56 16.07
CA PRO A 322 11.72 -5.19 14.80
C PRO A 322 12.94 -5.95 14.28
N LEU A 323 12.75 -7.23 13.95
CA LEU A 323 13.76 -8.01 13.24
C LEU A 323 14.07 -7.34 11.90
N SER A 324 15.34 -7.15 11.58
CA SER A 324 15.71 -6.70 10.24
C SER A 324 15.32 -7.77 9.21
N LEU A 325 15.00 -7.36 7.99
CA LEU A 325 14.68 -8.31 6.91
C LEU A 325 15.82 -9.29 6.65
N GLU A 326 17.07 -8.82 6.82
CA GLU A 326 18.27 -9.64 6.80
C GLU A 326 18.24 -10.73 7.90
N GLN A 327 17.95 -10.36 9.16
CA GLN A 327 17.86 -11.30 10.27
C GLN A 327 16.72 -12.31 10.10
N ALA A 328 15.59 -11.89 9.53
CA ALA A 328 14.43 -12.74 9.32
C ALA A 328 14.63 -13.73 8.16
N LEU A 329 15.27 -13.31 7.06
CA LEU A 329 15.32 -14.09 5.81
C LEU A 329 16.66 -14.80 5.57
N LEU A 330 17.80 -14.23 5.98
CA LEU A 330 19.10 -14.86 5.71
C LEU A 330 19.24 -16.26 6.30
N PRO A 331 18.76 -16.57 7.52
CA PRO A 331 18.84 -17.94 8.04
C PRO A 331 18.07 -18.94 7.17
N ALA A 332 16.96 -18.52 6.57
CA ALA A 332 16.16 -19.35 5.68
C ALA A 332 16.79 -19.53 4.29
N ILE A 333 17.58 -18.55 3.82
CA ILE A 333 18.24 -18.55 2.50
C ILE A 333 19.62 -19.22 2.57
N LEU A 334 20.38 -19.00 3.64
CA LEU A 334 21.76 -19.46 3.83
C LEU A 334 21.89 -20.29 5.12
N PRO A 335 21.44 -21.56 5.14
CA PRO A 335 21.39 -22.38 6.36
C PRO A 335 22.76 -22.82 6.91
N SER A 336 23.87 -22.55 6.22
CA SER A 336 25.22 -22.93 6.66
C SER A 336 26.03 -21.72 7.08
N ARG A 337 25.91 -21.30 8.34
CA ARG A 337 26.99 -20.60 9.05
C ARG A 337 27.69 -21.61 9.95
N PRO A 338 29.02 -21.79 9.84
CA PRO A 338 29.79 -22.31 10.97
C PRO A 338 29.64 -21.31 12.13
N SER A 339 29.47 -21.85 13.34
CA SER A 339 29.64 -21.12 14.59
C SER A 339 30.95 -20.32 14.57
N ASP A 340 30.93 -19.13 15.15
CA ASP A 340 32.08 -18.33 15.54
C ASP A 340 32.97 -17.73 14.42
N ALA A 341 32.63 -16.49 14.05
CA ALA A 341 33.64 -15.45 13.98
C ALA A 341 33.15 -14.30 14.87
N ALA A 342 33.91 -14.07 15.94
CA ALA A 342 33.68 -13.08 16.97
C ALA A 342 33.14 -11.75 16.39
N ASP A 343 31.99 -11.33 16.91
CA ASP A 343 31.63 -9.93 16.93
C ASP A 343 32.62 -9.27 17.90
N GLU A 344 33.75 -8.80 17.38
CA GLU A 344 34.66 -7.95 18.14
C GLU A 344 33.87 -6.74 18.61
N GLY A 345 33.72 -6.62 19.93
CA GLY A 345 33.02 -5.55 20.59
C GLY A 345 33.51 -4.19 20.11
N ALA A 346 32.63 -3.49 19.37
CA ALA A 346 32.66 -2.05 19.31
C ALA A 346 31.93 -1.51 20.56
N ASP A 347 32.59 -1.61 21.71
CA ASP A 347 32.30 -0.78 22.89
C ASP A 347 32.52 0.68 22.48
N THR A 348 31.47 1.30 21.94
CA THR A 348 31.42 2.75 21.79
C THR A 348 30.66 3.27 22.99
N SER A 349 31.42 3.83 23.93
CA SER A 349 30.96 4.64 25.04
C SER A 349 29.79 5.56 24.63
N THR A 350 28.59 5.27 25.14
CA THR A 350 27.39 6.08 24.90
C THR A 350 26.91 6.72 26.19
N ASN A 351 27.55 7.83 26.55
CA ASN A 351 26.99 8.81 27.48
C ASN A 351 26.18 9.90 26.74
N GLU A 352 25.48 9.53 25.66
CA GLU A 352 24.48 10.38 24.96
C GLU A 352 23.27 9.57 24.43
N SER A 353 22.88 8.46 25.08
CA SER A 353 21.93 7.48 24.53
C SER A 353 20.44 7.85 24.63
N GLY A 354 20.04 8.77 25.52
CA GLY A 354 18.61 9.05 25.78
C GLY A 354 17.85 9.69 24.60
N ASN A 355 18.47 10.66 23.90
CA ASN A 355 17.79 11.41 22.83
C ASN A 355 17.72 10.63 21.50
N ALA A 356 18.69 9.75 21.23
CA ALA A 356 18.73 8.98 19.99
C ALA A 356 17.67 7.87 19.98
N ASP A 357 17.42 7.25 21.13
CA ASP A 357 16.45 6.18 21.27
C ASP A 357 15.01 6.70 21.18
N GLU A 358 14.71 7.83 21.82
CA GLU A 358 13.39 8.48 21.77
C GLU A 358 13.02 8.94 20.34
N GLU A 359 13.96 9.49 19.57
CA GLU A 359 13.73 9.87 18.18
C GLU A 359 13.52 8.65 17.28
N SER A 360 14.20 7.53 17.56
CA SER A 360 14.01 6.27 16.84
C SER A 360 12.62 5.66 17.12
N LEU A 361 12.20 5.66 18.39
CA LEU A 361 10.89 5.24 18.84
C LEU A 361 9.80 6.10 18.21
N ARG A 362 9.98 7.42 18.20
CA ARG A 362 9.05 8.37 17.58
C ARG A 362 8.87 8.09 16.09
N ARG A 363 9.95 7.87 15.34
CA ARG A 363 9.87 7.51 13.92
C ARG A 363 9.14 6.20 13.69
N ARG A 364 9.39 5.20 14.55
CA ARG A 364 8.71 3.90 14.50
C ARG A 364 7.22 4.04 14.75
N LEU A 365 6.82 4.80 15.78
CA LEU A 365 5.41 5.08 16.09
C LEU A 365 4.69 5.73 14.90
N ILE A 366 5.31 6.72 14.27
CA ILE A 366 4.70 7.41 13.11
C ILE A 366 4.62 6.46 11.90
N ALA A 367 5.64 5.62 11.67
CA ALA A 367 5.61 4.61 10.61
C ALA A 367 4.48 3.60 10.83
N ASN A 368 4.35 3.05 12.04
CA ASN A 368 3.29 2.13 12.41
C ASN A 368 1.91 2.77 12.28
N LEU A 369 1.73 4.02 12.74
CA LEU A 369 0.48 4.74 12.54
C LEU A 369 0.13 4.86 11.04
N ALA A 370 1.11 5.24 10.21
CA ALA A 370 0.89 5.40 8.79
C ALA A 370 0.52 4.07 8.09
N GLU A 371 1.18 2.97 8.46
CA GLU A 371 0.87 1.63 7.96
C GLU A 371 -0.51 1.16 8.42
N HIS A 372 -0.87 1.37 9.69
CA HIS A 372 -2.20 1.05 10.22
C HIS A 372 -3.31 1.77 9.44
N ILE A 373 -3.12 3.07 9.16
CA ILE A 373 -4.08 3.86 8.41
C ILE A 373 -4.19 3.37 6.96
N LEU A 374 -3.07 3.13 6.28
CA LEU A 374 -3.09 2.64 4.90
C LEU A 374 -3.71 1.26 4.80
N PHE A 375 -3.44 0.36 5.75
CA PHE A 375 -4.08 -0.95 5.83
C PHE A 375 -5.60 -0.80 5.98
N THR A 376 -6.04 0.05 6.91
CA THR A 376 -7.47 0.27 7.19
C THR A 376 -8.20 0.93 6.01
N ALA A 377 -7.56 1.92 5.38
CA ALA A 377 -8.08 2.57 4.17
C ALA A 377 -8.14 1.60 2.98
N SER A 378 -7.14 0.73 2.83
CA SER A 378 -7.14 -0.29 1.78
C SER A 378 -8.20 -1.37 2.03
N LYS A 379 -8.35 -1.85 3.27
CA LYS A 379 -9.34 -2.88 3.65
C LYS A 379 -10.78 -2.37 3.49
N SER A 380 -11.02 -1.07 3.71
CA SER A 380 -12.34 -0.47 3.52
C SER A 380 -12.70 -0.21 2.05
N CYS A 381 -11.77 -0.35 1.11
CA CYS A 381 -12.08 -0.18 -0.32
C CYS A 381 -13.00 -1.30 -0.82
N ALA A 382 -14.18 -0.95 -1.32
CA ALA A 382 -15.06 -1.92 -1.96
C ALA A 382 -14.44 -2.56 -3.22
N ILE A 383 -14.78 -3.81 -3.49
CA ILE A 383 -14.38 -4.53 -4.69
C ILE A 383 -15.34 -4.22 -5.84
N MET A 384 -14.80 -3.72 -6.94
CA MET A 384 -15.55 -3.39 -8.15
C MET A 384 -15.65 -4.59 -9.08
N SER A 385 -16.65 -4.57 -9.96
CA SER A 385 -16.92 -5.65 -10.93
C SER A 385 -15.74 -5.91 -11.86
N THR A 386 -15.08 -4.84 -12.31
CA THR A 386 -13.87 -4.92 -13.15
C THR A 386 -12.68 -5.56 -12.45
N HIS A 387 -12.57 -5.44 -11.12
CA HIS A 387 -11.52 -6.11 -10.35
C HIS A 387 -11.68 -7.63 -10.40
N ILE A 388 -12.90 -8.13 -10.19
CA ILE A 388 -13.21 -9.57 -10.22
C ILE A 388 -13.02 -10.14 -11.63
N VAL A 389 -13.60 -9.51 -12.65
CA VAL A 389 -13.49 -9.99 -14.04
C VAL A 389 -12.03 -9.99 -14.49
N ALA A 390 -11.25 -8.93 -14.22
CA ALA A 390 -9.83 -8.90 -14.57
C ALA A 390 -9.02 -9.99 -13.83
N CYS A 391 -9.33 -10.25 -12.56
CA CYS A 391 -8.71 -11.32 -11.77
C CYS A 391 -8.99 -12.71 -12.37
N LEU A 392 -10.26 -13.01 -12.69
CA LEU A 392 -10.64 -14.28 -13.29
C LEU A 392 -10.00 -14.50 -14.66
N LEU A 393 -9.98 -13.48 -15.53
CA LEU A 393 -9.37 -13.56 -16.85
C LEU A 393 -7.85 -13.79 -16.78
N LEU A 394 -7.15 -13.22 -15.80
CA LEU A 394 -5.70 -13.40 -15.68
C LEU A 394 -5.28 -14.71 -15.01
N TYR A 395 -5.98 -15.12 -13.94
CA TYR A 395 -5.50 -16.20 -13.05
C TYR A 395 -6.30 -17.50 -13.15
N ARG A 396 -7.49 -17.49 -13.77
CA ARG A 396 -8.32 -18.69 -13.99
C ARG A 396 -8.51 -18.99 -15.47
N HIS A 397 -8.81 -17.98 -16.28
CA HIS A 397 -9.24 -18.09 -17.67
C HIS A 397 -8.30 -17.44 -18.69
N ARG A 398 -7.00 -17.66 -18.54
CA ARG A 398 -5.98 -16.99 -19.34
C ARG A 398 -6.03 -17.31 -20.84
N GLN A 399 -6.58 -18.48 -21.19
CA GLN A 399 -6.79 -18.91 -22.59
C GLN A 399 -8.14 -18.47 -23.17
N GLY A 400 -8.96 -17.78 -22.37
CA GLY A 400 -10.34 -17.42 -22.69
C GLY A 400 -11.37 -18.38 -22.09
N VAL A 401 -12.62 -17.94 -22.10
CA VAL A 401 -13.75 -18.61 -21.47
C VAL A 401 -15.07 -18.20 -22.12
N ASP A 402 -16.06 -19.09 -22.08
CA ASP A 402 -17.45 -18.79 -22.47
C ASP A 402 -18.12 -17.85 -21.45
N LEU A 403 -19.06 -17.02 -21.90
CA LEU A 403 -19.71 -16.02 -21.05
C LEU A 403 -20.43 -16.64 -19.85
N SER A 404 -21.17 -17.74 -20.05
CA SER A 404 -21.89 -18.46 -18.99
C SER A 404 -20.96 -18.93 -17.87
N THR A 405 -19.86 -19.58 -18.23
CA THR A 405 -18.85 -20.05 -17.26
C THR A 405 -18.18 -18.88 -16.53
N LEU A 406 -17.92 -17.77 -17.24
CA LEU A 406 -17.38 -16.56 -16.60
C LEU A 406 -18.37 -15.96 -15.59
N VAL A 407 -19.67 -15.96 -15.88
CA VAL A 407 -20.72 -15.47 -14.99
C VAL A 407 -20.86 -16.35 -13.74
N GLU A 408 -20.79 -17.67 -13.90
CA GLU A 408 -20.78 -18.62 -12.78
C GLU A 408 -19.56 -18.40 -11.88
N ASP A 409 -18.36 -18.34 -12.45
CA ASP A 409 -17.13 -18.11 -11.70
C ASP A 409 -17.09 -16.72 -11.06
N PHE A 410 -17.68 -15.71 -11.71
CA PHE A 410 -17.87 -14.38 -11.14
C PHE A 410 -18.79 -14.42 -9.92
N PHE A 411 -19.89 -15.17 -9.99
CA PHE A 411 -20.80 -15.34 -8.86
C PHE A 411 -20.09 -16.00 -7.68
N VAL A 412 -19.35 -17.09 -7.91
CA VAL A 412 -18.56 -17.76 -6.86
C VAL A 412 -17.53 -16.80 -6.25
N MET A 413 -16.75 -16.10 -7.08
CA MET A 413 -15.75 -15.16 -6.59
C MET A 413 -16.36 -14.01 -5.79
N LYS A 414 -17.55 -13.53 -6.20
CA LYS A 414 -18.31 -12.51 -5.48
C LYS A 414 -18.71 -13.00 -4.08
N GLU A 415 -19.19 -14.23 -3.94
CA GLU A 415 -19.52 -14.81 -2.62
C GLU A 415 -18.26 -15.01 -1.76
N GLU A 416 -17.15 -15.45 -2.34
CA GLU A 416 -15.87 -15.58 -1.63
C GLU A 416 -15.32 -14.25 -1.11
N VAL A 417 -15.53 -13.16 -1.84
CA VAL A 417 -15.17 -11.80 -1.41
C VAL A 417 -16.03 -11.37 -0.21
N LEU A 418 -17.35 -11.59 -0.29
CA LEU A 418 -18.28 -11.25 0.80
C LEU A 418 -18.00 -12.07 2.07
N ALA A 419 -17.68 -13.36 1.93
CA ALA A 419 -17.32 -14.24 3.04
C ALA A 419 -16.04 -13.81 3.80
N ARG A 420 -15.26 -12.89 3.23
CA ARG A 420 -14.03 -12.32 3.84
C ARG A 420 -14.22 -10.90 4.36
N ASP A 421 -15.46 -10.47 4.57
CA ASP A 421 -15.84 -9.14 5.06
C ASP A 421 -15.39 -7.99 4.14
N PHE A 422 -15.35 -8.23 2.83
CA PHE A 422 -15.14 -7.18 1.82
C PHE A 422 -16.46 -6.80 1.17
N ASP A 423 -16.70 -5.49 1.06
CA ASP A 423 -17.89 -4.96 0.43
C ASP A 423 -17.73 -4.86 -1.10
N LEU A 424 -18.85 -4.79 -1.83
CA LEU A 424 -18.91 -4.76 -3.29
C LEU A 424 -19.41 -3.40 -3.79
N GLY A 425 -18.76 -2.83 -4.81
CA GLY A 425 -19.17 -1.55 -5.43
C GLY A 425 -20.28 -1.67 -6.47
N PHE A 426 -20.95 -2.81 -6.56
CA PHE A 426 -21.96 -3.13 -7.57
C PHE A 426 -23.07 -4.00 -6.99
N SER A 427 -24.21 -4.04 -7.67
CA SER A 427 -25.36 -4.88 -7.32
C SER A 427 -26.14 -5.26 -8.59
N GLY A 428 -27.03 -6.24 -8.49
CA GLY A 428 -27.85 -6.72 -9.61
C GLY A 428 -27.48 -8.13 -10.07
N ASN A 429 -27.99 -8.51 -11.24
CA ASN A 429 -27.73 -9.82 -11.85
C ASN A 429 -26.26 -9.93 -12.29
N SER A 430 -25.62 -11.06 -11.99
CA SER A 430 -24.21 -11.32 -12.32
C SER A 430 -23.93 -11.19 -13.82
N GLU A 431 -24.85 -11.64 -14.68
CA GLU A 431 -24.68 -11.57 -16.14
C GLU A 431 -24.54 -10.12 -16.62
N ASP A 432 -25.48 -9.25 -16.24
CA ASP A 432 -25.45 -7.83 -16.60
C ASP A 432 -24.19 -7.13 -16.08
N VAL A 433 -23.78 -7.46 -14.85
CA VAL A 433 -22.59 -6.90 -14.21
C VAL A 433 -21.31 -7.34 -14.93
N VAL A 434 -21.21 -8.61 -15.32
CA VAL A 434 -20.06 -9.14 -16.08
C VAL A 434 -19.98 -8.49 -17.46
N ILE A 435 -21.10 -8.39 -18.17
CA ILE A 435 -21.16 -7.70 -19.47
C ILE A 435 -20.74 -6.24 -19.32
N HIS A 436 -21.22 -5.55 -18.28
CA HIS A 436 -20.83 -4.17 -17.98
C HIS A 436 -19.31 -4.05 -17.73
N ALA A 437 -18.76 -4.92 -16.89
CA ALA A 437 -17.32 -4.93 -16.59
C ALA A 437 -16.47 -5.18 -17.84
N ILE A 438 -16.86 -6.12 -18.71
CA ILE A 438 -16.17 -6.40 -19.98
C ILE A 438 -16.18 -5.16 -20.88
N GLN A 439 -17.32 -4.46 -21.00
CA GLN A 439 -17.42 -3.22 -21.77
C GLN A 439 -16.48 -2.12 -21.23
N LEU A 440 -16.34 -2.01 -19.90
CA LEU A 440 -15.44 -1.05 -19.28
C LEU A 440 -13.96 -1.40 -19.47
N LEU A 441 -13.58 -2.69 -19.40
CA LEU A 441 -12.22 -3.15 -19.69
C LEU A 441 -11.84 -2.90 -21.16
N GLY A 442 -12.82 -2.90 -22.07
CA GLY A 442 -12.67 -2.44 -23.45
C GLY A 442 -11.58 -3.20 -24.20
N ASN A 443 -10.58 -2.49 -24.71
CA ASN A 443 -9.51 -3.06 -25.56
C ASN A 443 -8.67 -4.16 -24.88
N CYS A 444 -8.77 -4.31 -23.56
CA CYS A 444 -8.07 -5.37 -22.84
C CYS A 444 -8.70 -6.75 -23.07
N VAL A 445 -9.91 -6.80 -23.60
CA VAL A 445 -10.69 -8.02 -23.78
C VAL A 445 -11.17 -8.09 -25.23
N THR A 446 -11.03 -9.27 -25.84
CA THR A 446 -11.55 -9.55 -27.18
C THR A 446 -12.74 -10.49 -27.05
N ILE A 447 -13.86 -10.10 -27.68
CA ILE A 447 -15.09 -10.88 -27.70
C ILE A 447 -15.21 -11.50 -29.09
N THR A 448 -15.27 -12.83 -29.15
CA THR A 448 -15.47 -13.59 -30.39
C THR A 448 -16.78 -14.37 -30.31
N HIS A 449 -17.53 -14.38 -31.40
CA HIS A 449 -18.75 -15.18 -31.49
C HIS A 449 -18.40 -16.62 -31.86
N THR A 450 -18.86 -17.59 -31.09
CA THR A 450 -18.64 -19.01 -31.41
C THR A 450 -19.84 -19.55 -32.17
N SER A 451 -19.61 -20.20 -33.31
CA SER A 451 -20.68 -20.78 -34.14
C SER A 451 -21.30 -22.05 -33.56
N ARG A 452 -20.71 -22.60 -32.49
CA ARG A 452 -21.08 -23.91 -31.95
C ARG A 452 -22.26 -23.85 -30.97
N ASN A 453 -22.38 -22.77 -30.19
CA ASN A 453 -23.38 -22.64 -29.11
C ASN A 453 -24.13 -21.28 -29.10
N ASP A 454 -23.94 -20.41 -30.12
CA ASP A 454 -24.48 -19.03 -30.13
C ASP A 454 -24.04 -18.19 -28.91
N GLU A 455 -22.85 -18.49 -28.39
CA GLU A 455 -22.30 -17.89 -27.17
C GLU A 455 -21.06 -17.06 -27.45
N PHE A 456 -20.89 -16.00 -26.64
CA PHE A 456 -19.71 -15.14 -26.67
C PHE A 456 -18.54 -15.81 -25.95
N PHE A 457 -17.42 -15.96 -26.65
CA PHE A 457 -16.16 -16.39 -26.09
C PHE A 457 -15.28 -15.17 -25.80
N ILE A 458 -14.85 -15.04 -24.55
CA ILE A 458 -14.13 -13.88 -24.02
C ILE A 458 -12.66 -14.26 -23.85
N THR A 459 -11.76 -13.49 -24.46
CA THR A 459 -10.31 -13.72 -24.36
C THR A 459 -9.58 -12.47 -23.86
N PRO A 460 -8.65 -12.58 -22.89
CA PRO A 460 -7.81 -11.47 -22.51
C PRO A 460 -6.78 -11.15 -23.61
N SER A 461 -6.51 -9.87 -23.83
CA SER A 461 -5.46 -9.44 -24.76
C SER A 461 -4.08 -9.78 -24.20
N THR A 462 -3.23 -10.40 -25.01
CA THR A 462 -1.86 -10.80 -24.65
C THR A 462 -0.83 -9.69 -24.83
N THR A 463 -1.25 -8.51 -25.32
CA THR A 463 -0.33 -7.37 -25.49
C THR A 463 0.08 -6.82 -24.12
N VAL A 464 1.38 -6.54 -23.94
CA VAL A 464 1.94 -6.05 -22.65
C VAL A 464 1.14 -4.88 -22.05
N PRO A 465 0.73 -3.84 -22.81
CA PRO A 465 -0.04 -2.73 -22.23
C PRO A 465 -1.45 -3.15 -21.74
N CYS A 466 -2.11 -4.09 -22.41
CA CYS A 466 -3.44 -4.56 -21.99
C CYS A 466 -3.33 -5.47 -20.78
N VAL A 467 -2.33 -6.35 -20.75
CA VAL A 467 -2.04 -7.20 -19.60
C VAL A 467 -1.74 -6.35 -18.36
N PHE A 468 -0.99 -5.26 -18.52
CA PHE A 468 -0.70 -4.33 -17.44
C PHE A 468 -1.94 -3.57 -16.93
N GLU A 469 -2.86 -3.19 -17.83
CA GLU A 469 -4.17 -2.61 -17.48
C GLU A 469 -5.06 -3.63 -16.75
N LEU A 470 -5.13 -4.88 -17.21
CA LEU A 470 -5.85 -5.95 -16.50
C LEU A 470 -5.26 -6.20 -15.12
N ASN A 471 -3.92 -6.28 -15.02
CA ASN A 471 -3.23 -6.49 -13.75
C ASN A 471 -3.46 -5.34 -12.76
N PHE A 472 -3.60 -4.11 -13.27
CA PHE A 472 -3.95 -2.97 -12.45
C PHE A 472 -5.30 -3.18 -11.73
N TYR A 473 -6.32 -3.64 -12.46
CA TYR A 473 -7.64 -3.90 -11.88
C TYR A 473 -7.67 -5.18 -11.05
N SER A 474 -6.96 -6.24 -11.45
CA SER A 474 -6.92 -7.50 -10.69
C SER A 474 -6.27 -7.34 -9.31
N ASN A 475 -5.32 -6.42 -9.15
CA ASN A 475 -4.73 -6.08 -7.85
C ASN A 475 -5.77 -5.54 -6.85
N GLY A 476 -6.93 -5.08 -7.32
CA GLY A 476 -8.07 -4.80 -6.47
C GLY A 476 -8.57 -6.02 -5.70
N VAL A 477 -8.45 -7.24 -6.23
CA VAL A 477 -8.84 -8.49 -5.53
C VAL A 477 -7.68 -9.10 -4.73
N LEU A 478 -6.43 -8.79 -5.08
CA LEU A 478 -5.24 -9.40 -4.46
C LEU A 478 -5.26 -9.35 -2.93
N HIS A 479 -5.64 -8.20 -2.35
CA HIS A 479 -5.63 -8.02 -0.89
C HIS A 479 -6.71 -8.81 -0.15
N VAL A 480 -7.74 -9.30 -0.85
CA VAL A 480 -8.77 -10.18 -0.28
C VAL A 480 -8.20 -11.56 0.02
N PHE A 481 -7.33 -12.07 -0.87
CA PHE A 481 -6.80 -13.43 -0.81
C PHE A 481 -5.30 -13.50 -0.52
N LEU A 482 -4.67 -12.38 -0.15
CA LEU A 482 -3.21 -12.27 -0.08
C LEU A 482 -2.62 -13.28 0.92
N LEU A 483 -3.19 -13.38 2.12
CA LEU A 483 -2.70 -14.29 3.15
C LEU A 483 -2.92 -15.76 2.76
N GLU A 484 -4.09 -16.07 2.20
CA GLU A 484 -4.40 -17.40 1.66
C GLU A 484 -3.46 -17.79 0.52
N ALA A 485 -3.14 -16.86 -0.36
CA ALA A 485 -2.18 -17.07 -1.44
C ALA A 485 -0.76 -17.32 -0.91
N ILE A 486 -0.34 -16.59 0.13
CA ILE A 486 0.94 -16.82 0.81
C ILE A 486 0.99 -18.24 1.40
N VAL A 487 -0.09 -18.68 2.07
CA VAL A 487 -0.19 -20.04 2.63
C VAL A 487 -0.18 -21.08 1.50
N ALA A 488 -0.90 -20.86 0.40
CA ALA A 488 -0.96 -21.78 -0.73
C ALA A 488 0.39 -21.95 -1.46
N CYS A 489 1.15 -20.87 -1.65
CA CYS A 489 2.51 -20.92 -2.18
C CYS A 489 3.49 -21.59 -1.20
N SER A 490 3.31 -21.37 0.10
CA SER A 490 4.14 -22.01 1.14
C SER A 490 3.85 -23.50 1.27
N LEU A 491 2.60 -23.91 1.09
CA LEU A 491 2.18 -25.31 1.03
C LEU A 491 2.90 -26.04 -0.09
N TYR A 492 2.95 -25.44 -1.29
CA TYR A 492 3.71 -25.97 -2.42
C TYR A 492 5.20 -26.11 -2.10
N ALA A 493 5.81 -25.08 -1.49
CA ALA A 493 7.23 -25.10 -1.12
C ALA A 493 7.56 -26.23 -0.14
N VAL A 494 6.68 -26.51 0.83
CA VAL A 494 6.85 -27.59 1.81
C VAL A 494 6.68 -28.96 1.15
N GLN A 495 5.72 -29.12 0.24
CA GLN A 495 5.51 -30.37 -0.50
C GLN A 495 6.68 -30.68 -1.46
N ASN A 496 7.19 -29.68 -2.18
CA ASN A 496 8.24 -29.87 -3.19
C ASN A 496 9.60 -30.24 -2.58
N LYS A 497 9.93 -29.70 -1.39
CA LYS A 497 11.20 -30.01 -0.68
C LYS A 497 11.32 -31.51 -0.32
N ARG A 498 10.20 -32.22 -0.10
CA ARG A 498 10.21 -33.67 0.18
C ARG A 498 10.39 -34.53 -1.07
N GLY A 499 10.05 -34.02 -2.26
CA GLY A 499 10.25 -34.73 -3.54
C GLY A 499 11.71 -34.78 -4.00
N ALA A 500 12.56 -33.85 -3.54
CA ALA A 500 13.93 -33.69 -4.04
C ALA A 500 15.04 -34.24 -3.11
N GLY A 501 14.73 -34.83 -1.94
CA GLY A 501 15.74 -35.11 -0.92
C GLY A 501 15.51 -36.30 0.02
N GLY A 502 14.66 -37.28 -0.31
CA GLY A 502 14.61 -38.54 0.44
C GLY A 502 15.83 -39.42 0.11
N PRO A 503 16.51 -40.07 1.08
CA PRO A 503 17.58 -41.00 0.76
C PRO A 503 17.01 -42.17 -0.02
N ALA A 504 17.51 -42.38 -1.24
CA ALA A 504 17.35 -43.61 -1.98
C ALA A 504 18.12 -44.73 -1.24
N GLY A 505 17.48 -45.37 -0.27
CA GLY A 505 18.12 -46.34 0.59
C GLY A 505 17.18 -47.01 1.59
N GLY A 506 16.07 -47.58 1.12
CA GLY A 506 15.22 -48.52 1.87
C GLY A 506 14.74 -49.63 0.92
N PRO A 507 14.71 -50.90 1.33
CA PRO A 507 14.60 -52.02 0.40
C PRO A 507 13.25 -52.02 -0.32
N ALA A 508 13.31 -52.25 -1.62
CA ALA A 508 12.16 -52.42 -2.50
C ALA A 508 11.27 -53.58 -2.04
N GLY A 509 9.98 -53.32 -1.84
CA GLY A 509 8.98 -54.36 -1.62
C GLY A 509 7.80 -53.93 -0.77
N GLY A 510 6.90 -53.10 -1.31
CA GLY A 510 5.59 -52.81 -0.73
C GLY A 510 4.68 -52.16 -1.78
N PRO A 511 3.39 -52.53 -1.86
CA PRO A 511 2.53 -52.09 -2.96
C PRO A 511 2.26 -50.59 -2.88
N ALA A 512 2.07 -49.98 -4.05
CA ALA A 512 1.70 -48.58 -4.21
C ALA A 512 0.37 -48.26 -3.51
N GLY A 513 0.44 -47.83 -2.25
CA GLY A 513 -0.61 -47.14 -1.52
C GLY A 513 -0.07 -45.77 -1.14
N GLY A 514 -0.59 -44.71 -1.75
CA GLY A 514 -0.19 -43.34 -1.44
C GLY A 514 -0.64 -42.96 -0.04
N SER A 515 0.28 -42.96 0.93
CA SER A 515 0.02 -42.31 2.21
C SER A 515 -0.12 -40.81 1.98
N PRO A 516 -1.18 -40.16 2.52
CA PRO A 516 -1.35 -38.72 2.37
C PRO A 516 -0.13 -38.02 2.99
N SER A 517 0.52 -37.13 2.24
CA SER A 517 1.72 -36.44 2.71
C SER A 517 1.35 -35.54 3.91
N LEU A 518 1.71 -35.96 5.11
CA LEU A 518 1.46 -35.22 6.35
C LEU A 518 2.39 -34.01 6.44
N ILE A 519 1.82 -32.82 6.64
CA ILE A 519 2.54 -31.54 6.68
C ILE A 519 2.47 -30.96 8.09
N SER A 520 3.62 -30.66 8.70
CA SER A 520 3.68 -29.95 9.98
C SER A 520 3.07 -28.55 9.84
N GLN A 521 2.10 -28.23 10.71
CA GLN A 521 1.48 -26.92 10.78
C GLN A 521 2.53 -25.86 11.11
N GLU A 522 3.42 -26.13 12.07
CA GLU A 522 4.45 -25.19 12.46
C GLU A 522 5.42 -24.89 11.32
N GLN A 523 5.83 -25.91 10.55
CA GLN A 523 6.68 -25.73 9.38
C GLN A 523 5.99 -24.88 8.30
N LEU A 524 4.70 -25.10 8.06
CA LEU A 524 3.91 -24.34 7.11
C LEU A 524 3.80 -22.87 7.51
N VAL A 525 3.46 -22.59 8.78
CA VAL A 525 3.33 -21.23 9.32
C VAL A 525 4.67 -20.48 9.26
N ARG A 526 5.79 -21.12 9.62
CA ARG A 526 7.13 -20.52 9.50
C ARG A 526 7.47 -20.18 8.05
N LYS A 527 7.16 -21.07 7.10
CA LYS A 527 7.39 -20.81 5.67
C LYS A 527 6.52 -19.67 5.15
N ALA A 528 5.25 -19.62 5.55
CA ALA A 528 4.35 -18.53 5.22
C ALA A 528 4.82 -17.19 5.81
N ALA A 529 5.25 -17.15 7.07
CA ALA A 529 5.80 -15.95 7.69
C ALA A 529 7.08 -15.47 6.97
N SER A 530 7.97 -16.40 6.58
CA SER A 530 9.15 -16.10 5.76
C SER A 530 8.77 -15.47 4.41
N LEU A 531 7.70 -15.96 3.79
CA LEU A 531 7.18 -15.35 2.56
C LEU A 531 6.57 -13.96 2.83
N CYS A 532 5.86 -13.74 3.94
CA CYS A 532 5.39 -12.40 4.33
C CYS A 532 6.54 -11.39 4.44
N TYR A 533 7.67 -11.76 5.05
CA TYR A 533 8.84 -10.88 5.13
C TYR A 533 9.40 -10.54 3.74
N LEU A 534 9.47 -11.51 2.82
CA LEU A 534 9.89 -11.28 1.43
C LEU A 534 8.96 -10.30 0.69
N LEU A 535 7.66 -10.33 1.01
CA LEU A 535 6.63 -9.54 0.36
C LEU A 535 6.36 -8.19 1.05
N SER A 536 7.04 -7.88 2.15
CA SER A 536 6.83 -6.67 2.95
C SER A 536 6.95 -5.35 2.17
N ASN A 537 7.70 -5.35 1.06
CA ASN A 537 7.87 -4.19 0.19
C ASN A 537 6.77 -4.01 -0.87
N GLU A 538 5.86 -4.97 -1.03
CA GLU A 538 4.78 -4.94 -2.04
C GLU A 538 3.49 -4.26 -1.56
N GLY A 539 3.31 -4.16 -0.24
CA GLY A 539 2.16 -3.52 0.39
C GLY A 539 2.08 -3.88 1.88
N THR A 540 1.09 -3.32 2.58
CA THR A 540 0.86 -3.63 4.00
C THR A 540 0.12 -4.96 4.12
N ILE A 541 0.85 -6.03 4.47
CA ILE A 541 0.31 -7.40 4.60
C ILE A 541 -0.52 -7.56 5.88
N ALA A 542 -0.11 -6.89 6.95
CA ALA A 542 -0.68 -7.04 8.28
C ALA A 542 -0.79 -5.70 8.98
N LEU A 543 -1.63 -5.63 10.01
CA LEU A 543 -1.60 -4.50 10.91
C LEU A 543 -0.28 -4.46 11.70
N PRO A 544 0.30 -3.28 11.98
CA PRO A 544 1.55 -3.17 12.73
C PRO A 544 1.49 -3.72 14.16
N CYS A 545 0.28 -3.97 14.69
CA CYS A 545 0.07 -4.60 15.99
C CYS A 545 0.01 -6.13 15.94
N GLN A 546 0.11 -6.75 14.76
CA GLN A 546 0.08 -8.19 14.57
C GLN A 546 1.44 -8.70 14.08
N THR A 547 1.81 -9.91 14.46
CA THR A 547 3.00 -10.56 13.90
C THR A 547 2.63 -11.37 12.66
N PHE A 548 3.57 -11.50 11.70
CA PHE A 548 3.35 -12.35 10.52
C PHE A 548 3.10 -13.82 10.88
N TYR A 549 3.62 -14.27 12.01
CA TYR A 549 3.37 -15.62 12.48
C TYR A 549 1.90 -15.80 12.92
N GLN A 550 1.33 -14.84 13.68
CA GLN A 550 -0.07 -14.87 14.12
C GLN A 550 -1.04 -14.88 12.94
N ILE A 551 -0.88 -13.96 11.98
CA ILE A 551 -1.80 -13.88 10.83
C ILE A 551 -1.69 -15.11 9.92
N CYS A 552 -0.51 -15.72 9.81
CA CYS A 552 -0.33 -16.96 9.06
C CYS A 552 -1.03 -18.13 9.75
N HIS A 553 -1.02 -18.18 11.08
CA HIS A 553 -1.76 -19.16 11.85
C HIS A 553 -3.28 -19.02 11.65
N GLU A 554 -3.80 -17.78 11.68
CA GLU A 554 -5.21 -17.49 11.36
C GLU A 554 -5.56 -17.90 9.92
N ALA A 555 -4.68 -17.64 8.95
CA ALA A 555 -4.89 -18.03 7.56
C ALA A 555 -4.90 -19.56 7.36
N VAL A 556 -4.02 -20.30 8.05
CA VAL A 556 -4.05 -21.77 8.09
C VAL A 556 -5.33 -22.27 8.75
N GLY A 557 -5.77 -21.63 9.83
CA GLY A 557 -7.06 -21.92 10.48
C GLY A 557 -8.25 -21.79 9.52
N ARG A 558 -8.27 -20.75 8.67
CA ARG A 558 -9.30 -20.59 7.63
C ARG A 558 -9.24 -21.73 6.59
N PHE A 559 -8.06 -22.19 6.19
CA PHE A 559 -7.94 -23.35 5.30
C PHE A 559 -8.52 -24.63 5.92
N ILE A 560 -8.37 -24.79 7.24
CA ILE A 560 -8.96 -25.91 7.99
C ILE A 560 -10.49 -25.77 8.03
N GLN A 561 -11.00 -24.58 8.31
CA GLN A 561 -12.45 -24.29 8.31
C GLN A 561 -13.10 -24.56 6.95
N TYR A 562 -12.41 -24.22 5.85
CA TYR A 562 -12.88 -24.51 4.49
C TYR A 562 -12.70 -25.98 4.08
N GLY A 563 -12.11 -26.84 4.92
CA GLY A 563 -11.84 -28.24 4.59
C GLY A 563 -10.76 -28.45 3.52
N ILE A 564 -9.99 -27.40 3.19
CA ILE A 564 -8.83 -27.50 2.29
C ILE A 564 -7.70 -28.25 2.99
N LEU A 565 -7.51 -27.99 4.27
CA LEU A 565 -6.61 -28.71 5.16
C LEU A 565 -7.44 -29.47 6.21
N THR A 566 -7.00 -30.67 6.56
CA THR A 566 -7.63 -31.50 7.60
C THR A 566 -6.57 -31.90 8.60
N VAL A 567 -6.88 -31.88 9.89
CA VAL A 567 -5.95 -32.32 10.94
C VAL A 567 -5.88 -33.85 10.89
N ALA A 568 -4.68 -34.40 10.93
CA ALA A 568 -4.48 -35.85 10.95
C ALA A 568 -5.00 -36.46 12.27
N GLU A 569 -5.48 -37.70 12.22
CA GLU A 569 -5.98 -38.42 13.39
C GLU A 569 -4.81 -38.86 14.30
N GLN A 570 -5.07 -39.04 15.60
CA GLN A 570 -4.03 -39.32 16.61
C GLN A 570 -3.20 -40.57 16.30
N ASP A 571 -3.80 -41.61 15.72
CA ASP A 571 -3.11 -42.86 15.33
C ASP A 571 -2.02 -42.61 14.26
N ASP A 572 -2.19 -41.64 13.37
CA ASP A 572 -1.19 -41.27 12.35
C ASP A 572 -0.03 -40.42 12.93
N GLN A 573 -0.22 -39.87 14.14
CA GLN A 573 0.69 -38.88 14.75
C GLN A 573 1.68 -39.52 15.73
N GLU A 574 1.33 -40.68 16.31
CA GLU A 574 2.20 -41.49 17.17
C GLU A 574 3.36 -42.13 16.39
N ASP A 575 3.15 -42.50 15.11
CA ASP A 575 4.16 -43.16 14.26
C ASP A 575 5.26 -42.22 13.72
N ILE A 576 5.10 -40.90 13.84
CA ILE A 576 5.93 -39.90 13.13
C ILE A 576 6.66 -38.94 14.08
N SER A 577 6.27 -38.88 15.36
CA SER A 577 6.87 -37.97 16.33
C SER A 577 8.35 -38.35 16.56
N PRO A 578 9.35 -37.53 16.17
CA PRO A 578 10.74 -37.83 16.50
C PRO A 578 10.92 -37.77 18.02
N GLY A 579 11.56 -38.79 18.59
CA GLY A 579 11.86 -38.84 20.02
C GLY A 579 12.62 -37.60 20.48
N LEU A 580 12.42 -37.24 21.75
CA LEU A 580 12.90 -36.06 22.52
C LEU A 580 14.38 -35.64 22.37
N ALA A 581 15.20 -36.28 21.54
CA ALA A 581 16.63 -36.02 21.39
C ALA A 581 17.03 -35.12 20.20
N GLU A 582 16.14 -34.82 19.24
CA GLU A 582 16.48 -34.01 18.05
C GLU A 582 15.91 -32.58 18.02
N GLN A 583 15.15 -32.15 19.03
CA GLN A 583 14.56 -30.81 19.07
C GLN A 583 15.52 -29.76 19.67
N GLN A 584 16.65 -29.50 18.99
CA GLN A 584 17.46 -28.33 19.29
C GLN A 584 17.11 -27.24 18.27
N TRP A 585 16.05 -26.46 18.52
CA TRP A 585 15.62 -25.40 17.62
C TRP A 585 16.07 -24.01 18.07
N ASP A 586 16.61 -23.25 17.12
CA ASP A 586 17.11 -21.88 17.25
C ASP A 586 16.02 -20.89 17.73
N LYS A 587 16.17 -20.38 18.94
CA LYS A 587 15.27 -19.44 19.65
C LYS A 587 15.26 -18.00 19.09
N LYS A 588 15.28 -17.80 17.77
CA LYS A 588 15.51 -16.46 17.17
C LYS A 588 14.30 -15.77 16.54
N LEU A 589 13.12 -16.40 16.48
CA LEU A 589 11.86 -15.73 16.14
C LEU A 589 11.09 -15.42 17.43
N PRO A 590 10.41 -14.26 17.55
CA PRO A 590 9.73 -13.89 18.78
C PRO A 590 8.64 -14.91 19.10
N GLU A 591 8.86 -15.62 20.20
CA GLU A 591 7.95 -16.59 20.76
C GLU A 591 6.74 -15.89 21.41
N ARG A 592 5.66 -16.65 21.53
CA ARG A 592 4.32 -16.24 21.98
C ARG A 592 4.40 -15.50 23.33
N LEU A 593 4.15 -14.19 23.35
CA LEU A 593 3.82 -13.47 24.59
C LEU A 593 2.38 -13.83 24.96
N SER A 594 2.19 -14.92 25.69
CA SER A 594 0.93 -15.18 26.39
C SER A 594 0.84 -14.24 27.58
N TRP A 595 -0.22 -13.44 27.63
CA TRP A 595 -0.61 -12.71 28.82
C TRP A 595 -0.82 -13.71 29.97
N ARG A 596 0.09 -13.72 30.95
CA ARG A 596 -0.19 -14.32 32.26
C ARG A 596 -1.03 -13.30 33.01
N SER A 597 -2.30 -13.59 33.29
CA SER A 597 -2.96 -13.00 34.44
C SER A 597 -2.45 -13.77 35.65
N ASP A 598 -1.82 -13.06 36.58
CA ASP A 598 -1.41 -13.61 37.88
C ASP A 598 -2.65 -13.76 38.79
N GLU A 599 -3.59 -14.62 38.39
CA GLU A 599 -4.66 -15.10 39.25
C GLU A 599 -4.49 -16.62 39.33
N GLU A 600 -4.24 -17.07 40.55
CA GLU A 600 -3.93 -18.42 40.95
C GLU A 600 -5.15 -19.34 40.72
N ASP A 601 -5.03 -20.29 39.79
CA ASP A 601 -5.87 -21.50 39.77
C ASP A 601 -4.91 -22.71 39.86
N GLU A 602 -4.64 -23.12 41.10
CA GLU A 602 -4.10 -24.43 41.44
C GLU A 602 -5.15 -25.51 41.11
N ASP A 603 -5.25 -25.92 39.83
CA ASP A 603 -5.78 -27.22 39.36
C ASP A 603 -5.78 -27.36 37.81
N SER A 604 -4.96 -26.59 37.08
CA SER A 604 -4.77 -26.81 35.65
C SER A 604 -3.66 -27.84 35.41
N ASP A 605 -3.98 -28.97 34.77
CA ASP A 605 -3.01 -29.92 34.19
C ASP A 605 -1.82 -29.18 33.57
N PHE A 606 -0.71 -29.15 34.30
CA PHE A 606 0.51 -28.49 33.89
C PHE A 606 1.21 -29.34 32.83
N GLY A 607 1.35 -28.82 31.61
CA GLY A 607 2.50 -29.14 30.76
C GLY A 607 2.26 -29.98 29.50
N GLU A 608 1.12 -29.85 28.82
CA GLU A 608 1.14 -30.18 27.38
C GLU A 608 1.85 -29.04 26.62
N GLU A 609 3.18 -29.17 26.47
CA GLU A 609 3.88 -28.54 25.35
C GLU A 609 3.11 -28.90 24.09
N GLN A 610 2.42 -27.92 23.51
CA GLN A 610 1.42 -28.11 22.45
C GLN A 610 2.10 -28.81 21.26
N ARG A 611 1.90 -30.14 21.14
CA ARG A 611 2.54 -30.96 20.12
C ARG A 611 2.19 -30.40 18.74
N ASP A 612 3.18 -30.35 17.86
CA ASP A 612 3.00 -29.88 16.49
C ASP A 612 1.90 -30.70 15.78
N CYS A 613 0.96 -29.99 15.16
CA CYS A 613 -0.19 -30.58 14.50
C CYS A 613 0.16 -30.94 13.05
N TYR A 614 -0.10 -32.17 12.63
CA TYR A 614 0.10 -32.58 11.24
C TYR A 614 -1.19 -32.45 10.44
N LEU A 615 -1.05 -31.90 9.22
CA LEU A 615 -2.14 -31.54 8.33
C LEU A 615 -2.11 -32.42 7.06
N LYS A 616 -3.27 -32.83 6.59
CA LYS A 616 -3.51 -33.49 5.29
C LYS A 616 -4.19 -32.50 4.35
N VAL A 617 -3.69 -32.45 3.10
CA VAL A 617 -4.28 -31.62 2.04
C VAL A 617 -5.41 -32.37 1.36
N SER A 618 -6.57 -31.73 1.23
CA SER A 618 -7.73 -32.30 0.56
C SER A 618 -7.45 -32.63 -0.91
N GLN A 619 -7.93 -33.80 -1.36
CA GLN A 619 -7.82 -34.27 -2.75
C GLN A 619 -9.02 -33.89 -3.63
N SER A 620 -10.01 -33.15 -3.10
CA SER A 620 -11.13 -32.65 -3.90
C SER A 620 -10.65 -31.76 -5.05
N LYS A 621 -11.22 -31.96 -6.25
CA LYS A 621 -10.89 -31.19 -7.46
C LYS A 621 -11.13 -29.69 -7.26
N GLU A 622 -12.19 -29.32 -6.55
CA GLU A 622 -12.53 -27.92 -6.26
C GLU A 622 -11.48 -27.25 -5.37
N HIS A 623 -11.06 -27.93 -4.28
CA HIS A 623 -10.01 -27.45 -3.39
C HIS A 623 -8.66 -27.31 -4.13
N GLN A 624 -8.32 -28.26 -5.00
CA GLN A 624 -7.10 -28.20 -5.81
C GLN A 624 -7.15 -27.04 -6.82
N GLN A 625 -8.29 -26.80 -7.45
CA GLN A 625 -8.47 -25.65 -8.36
C GLN A 625 -8.35 -24.31 -7.60
N PHE A 626 -8.90 -24.23 -6.39
CA PHE A 626 -8.80 -23.03 -5.55
C PHE A 626 -7.36 -22.78 -5.08
N ILE A 627 -6.65 -23.82 -4.60
CA ILE A 627 -5.21 -23.72 -4.27
C ILE A 627 -4.41 -23.23 -5.48
N ALA A 628 -4.66 -23.79 -6.66
CA ALA A 628 -3.97 -23.40 -7.88
C ALA A 628 -4.30 -21.95 -8.29
N PHE A 629 -5.53 -21.48 -8.10
CA PHE A 629 -5.90 -20.07 -8.29
C PHE A 629 -5.12 -19.16 -7.34
N LEU A 630 -5.06 -19.50 -6.06
CA LEU A 630 -4.31 -18.75 -5.05
C LEU A 630 -2.80 -18.68 -5.37
N GLN A 631 -2.21 -19.78 -5.84
CA GLN A 631 -0.81 -19.81 -6.27
C GLN A 631 -0.56 -18.93 -7.51
N ARG A 632 -1.45 -18.97 -8.49
CA ARG A 632 -1.37 -18.11 -9.69
C ARG A 632 -1.52 -16.64 -9.37
N LEU A 633 -2.28 -16.28 -8.34
CA LEU A 633 -2.46 -14.90 -7.91
C LEU A 633 -1.13 -14.24 -7.46
N LEU A 634 -0.24 -14.99 -6.79
CA LEU A 634 1.11 -14.52 -6.44
C LEU A 634 2.17 -14.81 -7.51
N GLY A 635 1.87 -15.67 -8.48
CA GLY A 635 2.76 -16.09 -9.56
C GLY A 635 3.54 -14.95 -10.24
N PRO A 636 2.89 -13.88 -10.75
CA PRO A 636 3.60 -12.79 -11.42
C PRO A 636 4.62 -12.07 -10.54
N LEU A 637 4.32 -11.93 -9.26
CA LEU A 637 5.20 -11.28 -8.30
C LEU A 637 6.42 -12.17 -8.02
N LEU A 638 6.20 -13.45 -7.75
CA LEU A 638 7.28 -14.39 -7.48
C LEU A 638 8.16 -14.62 -8.73
N GLU A 639 7.57 -14.65 -9.94
CA GLU A 639 8.32 -14.71 -11.20
C GLU A 639 9.16 -13.44 -11.43
N ALA A 640 8.66 -12.25 -11.07
CA ALA A 640 9.43 -11.02 -11.16
C ALA A 640 10.67 -11.07 -10.24
N TYR A 641 10.50 -11.54 -9.00
CA TYR A 641 11.57 -11.65 -8.02
C TYR A 641 12.58 -12.73 -8.41
N SER A 642 12.14 -13.90 -8.85
CA SER A 642 13.02 -14.98 -9.30
C SER A 642 13.77 -14.57 -10.59
N SER A 643 13.11 -13.91 -11.54
CA SER A 643 13.75 -13.42 -12.76
C SER A 643 14.78 -12.32 -12.46
N ALA A 644 14.50 -11.45 -11.48
CA ALA A 644 15.48 -10.48 -10.99
C ALA A 644 16.68 -11.17 -10.32
N ALA A 645 16.47 -12.24 -9.55
CA ALA A 645 17.54 -13.06 -8.97
C ALA A 645 18.38 -13.78 -10.04
N VAL A 646 17.76 -14.28 -11.12
CA VAL A 646 18.48 -14.81 -12.30
C VAL A 646 19.37 -13.72 -12.89
N PHE A 647 18.87 -12.50 -13.05
CA PHE A 647 19.65 -11.39 -13.59
C PHE A 647 20.88 -11.05 -12.74
N ILE A 648 20.79 -11.21 -11.41
CA ILE A 648 21.92 -10.95 -10.49
C ILE A 648 23.12 -11.90 -10.77
N HIS A 649 22.90 -13.09 -11.33
CA HIS A 649 24.00 -14.03 -11.62
C HIS A 649 25.02 -13.48 -12.61
N ASN A 650 24.57 -12.64 -13.54
CA ASN A 650 25.37 -12.01 -14.57
C ASN A 650 25.69 -10.53 -14.25
N PHE A 651 25.53 -10.12 -12.98
CA PHE A 651 25.78 -8.75 -12.59
C PHE A 651 27.27 -8.43 -12.59
N CYS A 652 27.67 -7.41 -13.35
CA CYS A 652 29.05 -6.93 -13.43
C CYS A 652 29.13 -5.46 -13.02
N GLY A 653 29.88 -5.19 -11.95
CA GLY A 653 30.37 -3.85 -11.59
C GLY A 653 29.78 -3.25 -10.31
N PRO A 654 30.21 -2.02 -9.99
CA PRO A 654 29.32 -0.99 -9.47
C PRO A 654 28.42 -0.47 -10.60
N VAL A 655 27.09 -0.44 -10.41
CA VAL A 655 26.14 0.09 -11.39
C VAL A 655 25.24 1.13 -10.75
N PRO A 656 24.98 2.29 -11.39
CA PRO A 656 23.97 3.23 -10.91
C PRO A 656 22.59 2.56 -10.78
N GLU A 657 21.91 2.73 -9.66
CA GLU A 657 20.55 2.21 -9.41
C GLU A 657 19.56 2.46 -10.57
N PRO A 658 19.44 3.67 -11.16
CA PRO A 658 18.50 3.88 -12.26
C PRO A 658 18.86 3.09 -13.53
N GLU A 659 20.15 2.87 -13.79
CA GLU A 659 20.63 2.10 -14.94
C GLU A 659 20.35 0.59 -14.74
N TYR A 660 20.59 0.08 -13.53
CA TYR A 660 20.25 -1.29 -13.16
C TYR A 660 18.75 -1.54 -13.32
N LEU A 661 17.89 -0.66 -12.76
CA LEU A 661 16.43 -0.79 -12.87
C LEU A 661 15.95 -0.79 -14.31
N GLN A 662 16.49 0.08 -15.17
CA GLN A 662 16.12 0.13 -16.59
C GLN A 662 16.55 -1.15 -17.33
N THR A 663 17.72 -1.69 -17.01
CA THR A 663 18.26 -2.88 -17.67
C THR A 663 17.47 -4.13 -17.27
N VAL A 664 17.21 -4.33 -15.98
CA VAL A 664 16.38 -5.44 -15.48
C VAL A 664 14.97 -5.35 -16.05
N HIS A 665 14.36 -4.17 -16.02
CA HIS A 665 13.02 -3.98 -16.57
C HIS A 665 12.95 -4.30 -18.07
N ARG A 666 13.93 -3.86 -18.87
CA ARG A 666 14.00 -4.21 -20.30
C ARG A 666 14.19 -5.70 -20.52
N TYR A 667 14.98 -6.37 -19.68
CA TYR A 667 15.13 -7.82 -19.71
C TYR A 667 13.79 -8.54 -19.47
N LEU A 668 13.01 -8.13 -18.46
CA LEU A 668 11.69 -8.74 -18.19
C LEU A 668 10.67 -8.46 -19.30
N ILE A 669 10.63 -7.24 -19.84
CA ILE A 669 9.75 -6.91 -20.97
C ILE A 669 10.09 -7.78 -22.18
N THR A 670 11.38 -7.96 -22.49
CA THR A 670 11.81 -8.83 -23.60
C THR A 670 11.39 -10.28 -23.40
N ARG A 671 11.42 -10.78 -22.15
CA ARG A 671 10.92 -12.12 -21.81
C ARG A 671 9.41 -12.24 -22.02
N ALA A 672 8.65 -11.22 -21.62
CA ALA A 672 7.20 -11.18 -21.81
C ALA A 672 6.83 -11.11 -23.30
N GLU A 673 7.48 -10.24 -24.07
CA GLU A 673 7.23 -10.11 -25.52
C GLU A 673 7.58 -11.37 -26.31
N ARG A 674 8.61 -12.11 -25.87
CA ARG A 674 8.99 -13.40 -26.47
C ARG A 674 8.17 -14.60 -25.97
N SER A 675 7.14 -14.36 -25.14
CA SER A 675 6.34 -15.43 -24.52
C SER A 675 7.17 -16.46 -23.74
N ILE A 676 8.32 -16.04 -23.18
CA ILE A 676 9.17 -16.87 -22.31
C ILE A 676 8.68 -16.77 -20.86
N ALA A 677 8.17 -15.60 -20.46
CA ALA A 677 7.59 -15.41 -19.14
C ALA A 677 6.25 -16.14 -19.04
N VAL A 678 6.04 -16.87 -17.95
CA VAL A 678 4.74 -17.50 -17.67
C VAL A 678 3.71 -16.40 -17.47
N TYR A 679 4.05 -15.39 -16.68
CA TYR A 679 3.23 -14.23 -16.34
C TYR A 679 3.81 -12.98 -16.98
N ALA A 680 3.17 -12.44 -18.02
CA ALA A 680 3.63 -11.22 -18.69
C ALA A 680 3.54 -9.99 -17.76
N GLU A 681 2.66 -10.04 -16.76
CA GLU A 681 2.45 -9.05 -15.72
C GLU A 681 3.68 -8.86 -14.82
N SER A 682 4.54 -9.90 -14.72
CA SER A 682 5.80 -9.88 -13.94
C SER A 682 6.78 -8.79 -14.41
N ALA A 683 6.64 -8.31 -15.65
CA ALA A 683 7.50 -7.28 -16.22
C ALA A 683 7.12 -5.84 -15.78
N THR A 684 6.17 -5.66 -14.86
CA THR A 684 5.77 -4.34 -14.37
C THR A 684 6.93 -3.62 -13.66
N TYR A 685 7.24 -2.37 -14.02
CA TYR A 685 8.33 -1.60 -13.41
C TYR A 685 8.26 -1.46 -11.88
N CYS A 686 7.06 -1.45 -11.30
CA CYS A 686 6.87 -1.42 -9.84
C CYS A 686 7.45 -2.67 -9.16
N LEU A 687 7.21 -3.86 -9.71
CA LEU A 687 7.72 -5.12 -9.17
C LEU A 687 9.24 -5.16 -9.22
N VAL A 688 9.85 -4.67 -10.31
CA VAL A 688 11.32 -4.57 -10.44
C VAL A 688 11.92 -3.66 -9.36
N LYS A 689 11.27 -2.53 -9.10
CA LYS A 689 11.71 -1.58 -8.08
C LYS A 689 11.61 -2.18 -6.67
N ASN A 690 10.52 -2.89 -6.40
CA ASN A 690 10.29 -3.55 -5.11
C ASN A 690 11.23 -4.75 -4.90
N ALA A 691 11.49 -5.54 -5.94
CA ALA A 691 12.48 -6.62 -5.91
C ALA A 691 13.89 -6.08 -5.61
N LEU A 692 14.31 -5.00 -6.28
CA LEU A 692 15.59 -4.35 -5.97
C LEU A 692 15.62 -3.84 -4.52
N LYS A 693 14.56 -3.19 -4.05
CA LYS A 693 14.47 -2.73 -2.67
C LYS A 693 14.62 -3.91 -1.69
N MET A 694 13.91 -5.01 -1.95
CA MET A 694 14.02 -6.23 -1.16
C MET A 694 15.45 -6.79 -1.14
N PHE A 695 16.12 -6.85 -2.29
CA PHE A 695 17.51 -7.30 -2.36
C PHE A 695 18.48 -6.38 -1.63
N LYS A 696 18.22 -5.07 -1.58
CA LYS A 696 18.97 -4.16 -0.71
C LYS A 696 18.70 -4.46 0.77
N ASP A 697 17.44 -4.67 1.13
CA ASP A 697 17.03 -4.89 2.53
C ASP A 697 17.50 -6.26 3.09
N ILE A 698 17.68 -7.28 2.25
CA ILE A 698 18.31 -8.58 2.61
C ILE A 698 19.85 -8.49 2.63
N GLY A 699 20.44 -7.40 2.10
CA GLY A 699 21.89 -7.23 2.04
C GLY A 699 22.55 -7.89 0.83
N VAL A 700 21.82 -8.16 -0.27
CA VAL A 700 22.41 -8.63 -1.55
C VAL A 700 23.26 -7.54 -2.19
N PHE A 701 22.79 -6.29 -2.14
CA PHE A 701 23.50 -5.13 -2.68
C PHE A 701 23.98 -4.21 -1.56
N LYS A 702 25.23 -3.73 -1.67
CA LYS A 702 25.79 -2.62 -0.91
C LYS A 702 25.53 -1.32 -1.68
N GLU A 703 24.93 -0.34 -1.01
CA GLU A 703 24.64 0.97 -1.59
C GLU A 703 25.76 1.96 -1.23
N THR A 704 26.42 2.54 -2.24
CA THR A 704 27.33 3.70 -2.05
C THR A 704 26.76 4.93 -2.72
N LYS A 705 26.68 6.06 -2.02
CA LYS A 705 26.16 7.31 -2.58
C LYS A 705 27.28 8.13 -3.18
N GLN A 706 27.31 8.24 -4.50
CA GLN A 706 28.25 9.13 -5.22
C GLN A 706 27.48 10.22 -5.97
N LYS A 707 27.82 11.49 -5.75
CA LYS A 707 27.25 12.64 -6.48
C LYS A 707 25.70 12.60 -6.61
N ARG A 708 25.00 12.20 -5.54
CA ARG A 708 23.53 12.07 -5.46
C ARG A 708 22.90 10.90 -6.23
N VAL A 709 23.71 9.97 -6.73
CA VAL A 709 23.26 8.71 -7.35
C VAL A 709 23.73 7.55 -6.48
N SER A 710 22.80 6.64 -6.19
CA SER A 710 23.08 5.39 -5.48
C SER A 710 23.73 4.41 -6.45
N ILE A 711 24.94 3.98 -6.13
CA ILE A 711 25.68 2.97 -6.87
C ILE A 711 25.51 1.64 -6.13
N LEU A 712 25.16 0.61 -6.88
CA LEU A 712 24.91 -0.73 -6.39
C LEU A 712 26.14 -1.59 -6.66
N GLU A 713 26.64 -2.24 -5.62
CA GLU A 713 27.68 -3.27 -5.70
C GLU A 713 27.19 -4.53 -4.98
N LEU A 714 27.65 -5.72 -5.38
CA LEU A 714 27.32 -6.94 -4.63
C LEU A 714 28.00 -6.92 -3.26
N SER A 715 27.27 -7.35 -2.23
CA SER A 715 27.86 -7.55 -0.91
C SER A 715 28.82 -8.74 -0.90
N SER A 716 29.74 -8.76 0.07
CA SER A 716 30.66 -9.89 0.31
C SER A 716 29.91 -11.22 0.48
N THR A 717 28.74 -11.19 1.10
CA THR A 717 27.88 -12.36 1.30
C THR A 717 27.35 -12.95 0.00
N PHE A 718 27.04 -12.14 -1.02
CA PHE A 718 26.44 -12.58 -2.29
C PHE A 718 27.40 -12.53 -3.48
N LEU A 719 28.69 -12.20 -3.24
CA LEU A 719 29.79 -12.36 -4.18
C LEU A 719 30.02 -13.84 -4.60
N PRO A 720 29.91 -14.84 -3.71
CA PRO A 720 29.92 -16.25 -4.09
C PRO A 720 28.70 -16.64 -4.92
N GLN A 721 28.92 -17.33 -6.04
CA GLN A 721 27.83 -17.78 -6.91
C GLN A 721 26.88 -18.76 -6.21
N CYS A 722 27.37 -19.58 -5.27
CA CYS A 722 26.55 -20.50 -4.50
C CYS A 722 25.47 -19.79 -3.66
N ASN A 723 25.77 -18.62 -3.09
CA ASN A 723 24.81 -17.86 -2.28
C ASN A 723 23.74 -17.19 -3.15
N ARG A 724 24.10 -16.74 -4.37
CA ARG A 724 23.13 -16.28 -5.37
C ARG A 724 22.21 -17.40 -5.86
N GLN A 725 22.78 -18.58 -6.06
CA GLN A 725 22.02 -19.77 -6.45
C GLN A 725 21.03 -20.19 -5.35
N ARG A 726 21.45 -20.17 -4.08
CA ARG A 726 20.56 -20.43 -2.94
C ARG A 726 19.42 -19.41 -2.80
N LEU A 727 19.69 -18.13 -3.07
CA LEU A 727 18.64 -17.11 -3.14
C LEU A 727 17.63 -17.43 -4.24
N LEU A 728 18.11 -17.81 -5.42
CA LEU A 728 17.25 -18.20 -6.53
C LEU A 728 16.42 -19.45 -6.19
N GLU A 729 17.03 -20.48 -5.62
CA GLU A 729 16.34 -21.71 -5.18
C GLU A 729 15.28 -21.42 -4.11
N TYR A 730 15.60 -20.54 -3.14
CA TYR A 730 14.65 -20.10 -2.14
C TYR A 730 13.42 -19.44 -2.79
N LEU A 731 13.63 -18.52 -3.74
CA LEU A 731 12.53 -17.86 -4.46
C LEU A 731 11.73 -18.86 -5.30
N LEU A 732 12.41 -19.72 -6.06
CA LEU A 732 11.78 -20.73 -6.90
C LEU A 732 10.99 -21.78 -6.10
N SER A 733 11.35 -22.02 -4.83
CA SER A 733 10.61 -22.96 -3.98
C SER A 733 9.13 -22.59 -3.81
N PHE A 734 8.79 -21.30 -3.93
CA PHE A 734 7.42 -20.81 -3.83
C PHE A 734 6.72 -20.65 -5.18
N VAL A 735 7.46 -20.76 -6.30
CA VAL A 735 6.93 -20.52 -7.65
C VAL A 735 6.32 -21.80 -8.21
N VAL A 736 5.04 -21.73 -8.57
CA VAL A 736 4.37 -22.72 -9.41
C VAL A 736 4.46 -22.23 -10.85
N LEU A 737 5.37 -22.83 -11.63
CA LEU A 737 5.56 -22.51 -13.05
C LEU A 737 4.56 -23.24 -13.94
#